data_AF-A0AAC9LBA4-F1
#
_entry.id   AF-A0AAC9LBA4-F1
#
_cell.length_a   1.000
_cell.length_b   1.000
_cell.length_c   1.000
_cell.angle_alpha   90.00
_cell.angle_beta   90.00
_cell.angle_gamma   90.00
#
_symmetry.space_group_name_H-M   'P 1'
#
loop_
_entity.id
_entity.type
_entity.pdbx_description
1 polymer ?
#
loop_
_entity_poly.entity_id
_entity_poly.type
_entity_poly.pdbx_seq_one_letter_code
_entity_poly.pdbx_strand_id
1 'polypeptide(L)'
;MPDTDDHDVVLIGAGIMSTTLGVLLARLQPDWRITVVERLPDAGLESSHAWNNAGTGHAGLCEFNYTPRRPDGSVDPEGALRIAEQFRTSLCFWAQLVEEGLLDSPGDFVRSVPHLGFGRGAEGVAYLRARFEAVRGHPLFADLAFSDDRAVLASWLPLVFRDRSAREPVAATRSAQGTDVDFGVLARGLLAALRRQGATVRLNHEVQALHRHGERWHLAVRDRVTDRRRGLRARFVFVGAGGATLPLLQSARVPEVRGLGAFPISGRFLRASRPELVAAHTAKLYGHAAPGAPALSVPHLDRRVVDGQEHLLFGPFAAFSPRFLREGRLTDLVRSVRVDNLSTLAASARDNRDLMAYLLRQLTQSPADRLAALREFVPTARAEDWELVTAGQRVQLLKTVGGRGTMVGYGAETLVSAGGSLAALLGASPGASASASAMIDVLATCFPERMSDWGPRLREVAPSASPVLGSDQASAAERLAQARRTLGLVPVSAVAAEDDPARRGCPAPGRGPVARRDDPAHRSESPVSNAVDRDLLVRLHEAVGSAGLVTDPDRMRGHLTDWRDAYRGRAAAVVRPGSAEEVSRVVGLCHRAGVAVVPQGGNTGLCGGSVPDSSGAQIALSLTRLRRVREVDPANQTITVEAGVVLENVQRAAREAGLLFPLSLGAQGNCTIGGNLATNAGGTAVLRYGTMRDLTLGLEVVLPDGRVWDGLRGLRKDNTGYDLKHLFIGSEGTLGVITAAVLTLFPAIRSRATAWVALPDPQAAVDLIGVLRATAGPRLTGCELMSAQSLEFVLRHVPGTRDPFTGAHPWYALVELSDPMADAGLDATLETALGAAFDRELLLDAVVAEGSARIAALWNLREGISEAQNQEGPSLKHDVTVPIGSIPAFVRETDEALRAAVPGIRIVTYGHVGDGNLHYNLSGPLGMEPDVFRARAEELARIVYDSTARFAGSISAEHGLGQSKRDLLADYKPAVEIELMRGVKRLLDPAGLMNPGKVLPAE
;
A
#
# COMPACT_ATOMS: atom_id res chain seq x y z
N MET A 1 35.80 29.57 14.40
CA MET A 1 36.46 29.75 13.09
C MET A 1 36.07 31.14 12.58
N PRO A 2 37.00 31.97 12.12
CA PRO A 2 36.75 33.42 11.96
C PRO A 2 35.94 33.82 10.73
N ASP A 3 35.49 32.89 9.89
CA ASP A 3 34.57 33.17 8.78
C ASP A 3 33.61 31.98 8.62
N THR A 4 32.33 32.17 8.96
CA THR A 4 31.32 31.11 9.01
C THR A 4 30.05 31.59 8.31
N ASP A 5 29.78 31.04 7.13
CA ASP A 5 28.58 31.37 6.35
C ASP A 5 27.36 30.59 6.86
N ASP A 6 26.21 31.27 6.97
CA ASP A 6 24.92 30.64 7.25
C ASP A 6 24.18 30.25 5.97
N HIS A 7 23.65 29.03 5.96
CA HIS A 7 22.91 28.41 4.87
C HIS A 7 21.65 27.73 5.41
N ASP A 8 20.64 27.58 4.57
CA ASP A 8 19.49 26.74 4.90
C ASP A 8 19.83 25.27 4.65
N VAL A 9 20.50 24.98 3.53
CA VAL A 9 20.83 23.63 3.10
C VAL A 9 22.30 23.53 2.66
N VAL A 10 23.00 22.50 3.15
CA VAL A 10 24.28 22.09 2.59
C VAL A 10 24.22 20.65 2.07
N LEU A 11 24.57 20.47 0.79
CA LEU A 11 24.66 19.19 0.12
C LEU A 11 26.14 18.79 0.00
N ILE A 12 26.52 17.67 0.60
CA ILE A 12 27.91 17.16 0.57
C ILE A 12 28.02 16.12 -0.53
N GLY A 13 28.93 16.38 -1.48
CA GLY A 13 29.06 15.65 -2.74
C GLY A 13 28.11 16.20 -3.81
N ALA A 14 28.55 16.16 -5.07
CA ALA A 14 27.83 16.56 -6.27
C ALA A 14 27.63 15.37 -7.22
N GLY A 15 27.34 14.19 -6.66
CA GLY A 15 26.82 13.07 -7.41
C GLY A 15 25.32 13.20 -7.67
N ILE A 16 24.77 12.28 -8.47
CA ILE A 16 23.38 12.30 -8.95
C ILE A 16 22.34 12.54 -7.83
N MET A 17 22.53 11.96 -6.65
CA MET A 17 21.58 12.10 -5.54
C MET A 17 21.54 13.53 -5.00
N SER A 18 22.71 14.08 -4.66
CA SER A 18 22.81 15.45 -4.14
C SER A 18 22.34 16.47 -5.16
N THR A 19 22.70 16.32 -6.43
CA THR A 19 22.28 17.26 -7.48
C THR A 19 20.78 17.19 -7.73
N THR A 20 20.18 15.99 -7.72
CA THR A 20 18.72 15.82 -7.82
C THR A 20 18.00 16.46 -6.63
N LEU A 21 18.45 16.20 -5.39
CA LEU A 21 17.86 16.80 -4.19
C LEU A 21 17.95 18.32 -4.22
N GLY A 22 19.09 18.86 -4.63
CA GLY A 22 19.31 20.30 -4.72
C GLY A 22 18.35 20.97 -5.71
N VAL A 23 18.16 20.39 -6.89
CA VAL A 23 17.21 20.92 -7.89
C VAL A 23 15.76 20.81 -7.39
N LEU A 24 15.38 19.72 -6.70
CA LEU A 24 14.07 19.60 -6.08
C LEU A 24 13.86 20.68 -5.01
N LEU A 25 14.82 20.87 -4.09
CA LEU A 25 14.75 21.90 -3.05
C LEU A 25 14.68 23.31 -3.63
N ALA A 26 15.47 23.62 -4.66
CA ALA A 26 15.44 24.93 -5.32
C ALA A 26 14.07 25.24 -5.98
N ARG A 27 13.33 24.20 -6.40
CA ARG A 27 11.97 24.33 -6.92
C ARG A 27 10.91 24.50 -5.85
N LEU A 28 11.10 23.84 -4.71
CA LEU A 28 10.14 23.82 -3.61
C LEU A 28 10.32 25.02 -2.67
N GLN A 29 11.54 25.53 -2.57
CA GLN A 29 11.93 26.66 -1.72
C GLN A 29 12.99 27.51 -2.45
N PRO A 30 12.59 28.33 -3.44
CA PRO A 30 13.52 29.17 -4.20
C PRO A 30 14.32 30.15 -3.33
N ASP A 31 13.76 30.56 -2.19
CA ASP A 31 14.38 31.53 -1.28
C ASP A 31 15.45 30.91 -0.35
N TRP A 32 15.61 29.59 -0.35
CA TRP A 32 16.58 28.93 0.52
C TRP A 32 18.01 29.06 -0.01
N ARG A 33 18.95 29.40 0.88
CA ARG A 33 20.36 29.45 0.52
C ARG A 33 20.95 28.05 0.50
N ILE A 34 20.98 27.44 -0.69
CA ILE A 34 21.54 26.10 -0.93
C ILE A 34 23.04 26.19 -1.27
N THR A 35 23.86 25.34 -0.66
CA THR A 35 25.29 25.20 -0.99
C THR A 35 25.67 23.75 -1.26
N VAL A 36 26.36 23.52 -2.37
CA VAL A 36 26.94 22.21 -2.71
C VAL A 36 28.44 22.25 -2.47
N VAL A 37 28.96 21.27 -1.72
CA VAL A 37 30.39 21.11 -1.44
C VAL A 37 30.87 19.81 -2.07
N GLU A 38 31.71 19.92 -3.10
CA GLU A 38 32.26 18.79 -3.84
C GLU A 38 33.78 18.76 -3.72
N ARG A 39 34.30 17.58 -3.37
CA ARG A 39 35.72 17.31 -3.16
C ARG A 39 36.51 17.33 -4.46
N LEU A 40 35.89 16.92 -5.56
CA LEU A 40 36.52 16.80 -6.88
C LEU A 40 36.38 18.10 -7.70
N PRO A 41 37.14 18.23 -8.80
CA PRO A 41 37.09 19.40 -9.67
C PRO A 41 35.80 19.59 -10.46
N ASP A 42 34.92 18.58 -10.49
CA ASP A 42 33.64 18.64 -11.19
C ASP A 42 32.61 17.65 -10.60
N ALA A 43 31.35 17.79 -10.97
CA ALA A 43 30.24 16.95 -10.55
C ALA A 43 30.35 15.53 -11.14
N GLY A 44 29.83 14.56 -10.39
CA GLY A 44 29.64 13.19 -10.88
C GLY A 44 30.92 12.42 -11.22
N LEU A 45 32.11 12.88 -10.84
CA LEU A 45 33.38 12.20 -11.17
C LEU A 45 33.67 10.96 -10.30
N GLU A 46 33.01 10.82 -9.16
CA GLU A 46 33.11 9.65 -8.28
C GLU A 46 32.07 8.59 -8.67
N SER A 47 31.11 8.24 -7.81
CA SER A 47 30.20 7.11 -8.03
C SER A 47 29.23 7.25 -9.21
N SER A 48 28.95 8.47 -9.68
CA SER A 48 28.06 8.72 -10.82
C SER A 48 28.74 8.59 -12.18
N HIS A 49 30.07 8.59 -12.22
CA HIS A 49 30.83 8.54 -13.48
C HIS A 49 30.52 7.24 -14.24
N ALA A 50 30.40 7.30 -15.56
CA ALA A 50 29.99 6.16 -16.39
C ALA A 50 30.85 4.89 -16.18
N TRP A 51 32.18 5.07 -16.05
CA TRP A 51 33.13 4.00 -15.70
C TRP A 51 33.07 3.51 -14.24
N ASN A 52 32.58 4.33 -13.33
CA ASN A 52 32.53 3.99 -11.90
C ASN A 52 31.19 3.36 -11.51
N ASN A 53 30.13 3.62 -12.28
CA ASN A 53 28.80 3.12 -12.01
C ASN A 53 28.58 1.75 -12.67
N ALA A 54 28.25 0.73 -11.89
CA ALA A 54 27.94 -0.60 -12.41
C ALA A 54 26.57 -0.69 -13.11
N GLY A 55 25.63 0.24 -12.89
CA GLY A 55 24.29 0.18 -13.49
C GLY A 55 23.88 1.49 -14.14
N THR A 56 23.69 1.47 -15.45
CA THR A 56 23.26 2.63 -16.24
C THR A 56 21.87 2.36 -16.82
N GLY A 57 20.85 3.02 -16.27
CA GLY A 57 19.47 2.86 -16.76
C GLY A 57 18.73 1.60 -16.26
N HIS A 58 19.10 1.07 -15.10
CA HIS A 58 18.36 -0.04 -14.47
C HIS A 58 16.89 0.34 -14.25
N ALA A 59 15.98 -0.42 -14.83
CA ALA A 59 14.55 -0.15 -14.83
C ALA A 59 13.71 -1.35 -14.36
N GLY A 60 14.36 -2.41 -13.87
CA GLY A 60 13.69 -3.64 -13.46
C GLY A 60 13.29 -4.55 -14.62
N LEU A 61 13.67 -4.20 -15.85
CA LEU A 61 13.29 -4.89 -17.09
C LEU A 61 13.99 -6.24 -17.28
N CYS A 62 15.24 -6.38 -16.86
CA CYS A 62 16.06 -7.60 -17.06
C CYS A 62 16.87 -8.04 -15.84
N GLU A 63 16.84 -7.29 -14.75
CA GLU A 63 17.67 -7.49 -13.57
C GLU A 63 17.05 -8.55 -12.64
N PHE A 64 17.64 -9.74 -12.64
CA PHE A 64 17.18 -10.92 -11.92
C PHE A 64 17.06 -10.73 -10.40
N ASN A 65 17.86 -9.83 -9.83
CA ASN A 65 17.90 -9.55 -8.39
C ASN A 65 16.60 -8.95 -7.86
N TYR A 66 15.80 -8.33 -8.74
CA TYR A 66 14.51 -7.75 -8.37
C TYR A 66 13.35 -8.73 -8.53
N THR A 67 13.64 -9.94 -9.02
CA THR A 67 12.66 -10.99 -9.26
C THR A 67 13.06 -12.31 -8.60
N PRO A 68 13.19 -12.37 -7.26
CA PRO A 68 13.64 -13.58 -6.60
C PRO A 68 12.66 -14.74 -6.85
N ARG A 69 13.22 -15.96 -7.00
CA ARG A 69 12.41 -17.18 -7.13
C ARG A 69 11.93 -17.63 -5.75
N ARG A 70 10.65 -17.98 -5.64
CA ARG A 70 10.03 -18.54 -4.44
C ARG A 70 10.26 -20.07 -4.37
N PRO A 71 10.12 -20.69 -3.17
CA PRO A 71 10.30 -22.13 -3.01
C PRO A 71 9.37 -23.00 -3.88
N ASP A 72 8.17 -22.49 -4.20
CA ASP A 72 7.20 -23.12 -5.09
C ASP A 72 7.55 -23.03 -6.58
N GLY A 73 8.68 -22.38 -6.91
CA GLY A 73 9.15 -22.19 -8.27
C GLY A 73 8.62 -20.93 -8.97
N SER A 74 7.64 -20.22 -8.38
CA SER A 74 7.13 -18.95 -8.88
C SER A 74 8.16 -17.82 -8.73
N VAL A 75 7.98 -16.73 -9.46
CA VAL A 75 8.85 -15.56 -9.41
C VAL A 75 8.11 -14.40 -8.76
N ASP A 76 8.76 -13.73 -7.82
CA ASP A 76 8.21 -12.53 -7.18
C ASP A 76 8.47 -11.28 -8.03
N PRO A 77 7.46 -10.60 -8.60
CA PRO A 77 7.69 -9.43 -9.45
C PRO A 77 7.86 -8.12 -8.66
N GLU A 78 7.57 -8.09 -7.35
CA GLU A 78 7.39 -6.86 -6.57
C GLU A 78 8.59 -5.91 -6.66
N GLY A 79 9.81 -6.45 -6.51
CA GLY A 79 11.03 -5.66 -6.60
C GLY A 79 11.18 -4.99 -7.96
N ALA A 80 10.88 -5.71 -9.05
CA ALA A 80 11.02 -5.19 -10.41
C ALA A 80 9.97 -4.12 -10.73
N LEU A 81 8.72 -4.33 -10.30
CA LEU A 81 7.64 -3.35 -10.46
C LEU A 81 7.99 -2.03 -9.74
N ARG A 82 8.44 -2.13 -8.48
CA ARG A 82 8.86 -0.96 -7.69
C ARG A 82 10.00 -0.20 -8.35
N ILE A 83 11.03 -0.88 -8.85
CA ILE A 83 12.14 -0.21 -9.56
C ILE A 83 11.66 0.43 -10.86
N ALA A 84 10.77 -0.21 -11.62
CA ALA A 84 10.21 0.35 -12.84
C ALA A 84 9.43 1.66 -12.58
N GLU A 85 8.66 1.73 -11.51
CA GLU A 85 7.94 2.94 -11.10
C GLU A 85 8.86 4.06 -10.61
N GLN A 86 9.89 3.70 -9.83
CA GLN A 86 10.90 4.66 -9.38
C GLN A 86 11.67 5.23 -10.56
N PHE A 87 12.01 4.41 -11.56
CA PHE A 87 12.67 4.86 -12.78
C PHE A 87 11.77 5.74 -13.65
N ARG A 88 10.48 5.39 -13.78
CA ARG A 88 9.46 6.23 -14.43
C ARG A 88 9.43 7.63 -13.82
N THR A 89 9.46 7.73 -12.49
CA THR A 89 9.49 9.01 -11.78
C THR A 89 10.70 9.84 -12.19
N SER A 90 11.88 9.22 -12.26
CA SER A 90 13.10 9.91 -12.69
C SER A 90 13.04 10.36 -14.15
N LEU A 91 12.52 9.54 -15.07
CA LEU A 91 12.34 9.93 -16.47
C LEU A 91 11.41 11.14 -16.62
N CYS A 92 10.27 11.15 -15.92
CA CYS A 92 9.35 12.29 -15.96
C CYS A 92 10.00 13.56 -15.42
N PHE A 93 10.74 13.46 -14.31
CA PHE A 93 11.47 14.58 -13.73
C PHE A 93 12.51 15.15 -14.71
N TRP A 94 13.32 14.30 -15.35
CA TRP A 94 14.33 14.76 -16.31
C TRP A 94 13.70 15.37 -17.56
N ALA A 95 12.62 14.78 -18.08
CA ALA A 95 11.89 15.32 -19.22
C ALA A 95 11.37 16.73 -18.93
N GLN A 96 10.80 16.95 -17.76
CA GLN A 96 10.34 18.27 -17.37
C GLN A 96 11.48 19.28 -17.26
N LEU A 97 12.63 18.89 -16.73
CA LEU A 97 13.80 19.78 -16.71
C LEU A 97 14.27 20.16 -18.11
N VAL A 98 14.11 19.28 -19.10
CA VAL A 98 14.39 19.58 -20.51
C VAL A 98 13.33 20.52 -21.09
N GLU A 99 12.05 20.29 -20.82
CA GLU A 99 10.95 21.17 -21.27
C GLU A 99 11.09 22.60 -20.73
N GLU A 100 11.62 22.75 -19.51
CA GLU A 100 11.88 24.04 -18.89
C GLU A 100 13.23 24.68 -19.26
N GLY A 101 14.05 24.04 -20.10
CA GLY A 101 15.38 24.55 -20.49
C GLY A 101 16.42 24.53 -19.35
N LEU A 102 16.21 23.69 -18.33
CA LEU A 102 17.16 23.50 -17.24
C LEU A 102 18.16 22.37 -17.50
N LEU A 103 17.77 21.37 -18.29
CA LEU A 103 18.69 20.40 -18.87
C LEU A 103 18.71 20.57 -20.38
N ASP A 104 19.90 20.66 -20.94
CA ASP A 104 20.12 20.72 -22.37
C ASP A 104 20.41 19.33 -22.93
N SER A 105 20.14 19.13 -24.23
CA SER A 105 20.58 17.97 -25.01
C SER A 105 20.36 16.60 -24.35
N PRO A 106 19.11 16.11 -24.22
CA PRO A 106 18.82 14.84 -23.54
C PRO A 106 19.60 13.62 -24.06
N GLY A 107 19.93 13.59 -25.36
CA GLY A 107 20.71 12.52 -25.98
C GLY A 107 22.13 12.34 -25.41
N ASP A 108 22.67 13.36 -24.75
CA ASP A 108 24.00 13.30 -24.15
C ASP A 108 24.01 12.40 -22.91
N PHE A 109 22.91 12.35 -22.16
CA PHE A 109 22.82 11.60 -20.89
C PHE A 109 21.85 10.43 -20.90
N VAL A 110 20.86 10.36 -21.80
CA VAL A 110 19.93 9.23 -21.86
C VAL A 110 19.63 8.82 -23.31
N ARG A 111 19.57 7.50 -23.55
CA ARG A 111 19.35 6.93 -24.89
C ARG A 111 18.64 5.60 -24.82
N SER A 112 17.93 5.22 -25.89
CA SER A 112 17.27 3.92 -25.99
C SER A 112 18.28 2.78 -26.21
N VAL A 113 18.24 1.78 -25.33
CA VAL A 113 19.02 0.54 -25.45
C VAL A 113 18.15 -0.64 -25.00
N PRO A 114 17.86 -1.62 -25.87
CA PRO A 114 17.10 -2.80 -25.49
C PRO A 114 17.66 -3.50 -24.25
N HIS A 115 16.76 -3.93 -23.37
CA HIS A 115 17.11 -4.70 -22.17
C HIS A 115 16.68 -6.14 -22.33
N LEU A 116 17.61 -7.07 -22.14
CA LEU A 116 17.38 -8.49 -22.30
C LEU A 116 17.80 -9.28 -21.06
N GLY A 117 16.90 -10.14 -20.59
CA GLY A 117 17.25 -11.20 -19.64
C GLY A 117 17.57 -12.49 -20.40
N PHE A 118 18.66 -13.17 -20.04
CA PHE A 118 19.15 -14.38 -20.73
C PHE A 118 19.24 -15.57 -19.78
N GLY A 119 18.54 -16.63 -20.14
CA GLY A 119 18.44 -17.87 -19.37
C GLY A 119 19.13 -18.97 -20.13
N ARG A 120 20.02 -19.69 -19.45
CA ARG A 120 20.77 -20.84 -20.00
C ARG A 120 20.43 -22.09 -19.21
N GLY A 121 20.44 -23.24 -19.90
CA GLY A 121 20.04 -24.51 -19.33
C GLY A 121 18.55 -24.58 -19.02
N ALA A 122 18.07 -25.77 -18.65
CA ALA A 122 16.65 -26.00 -18.39
C ALA A 122 16.11 -25.09 -17.26
N GLU A 123 16.89 -24.88 -16.20
CA GLU A 123 16.50 -24.04 -15.06
C GLU A 123 16.42 -22.55 -15.43
N GLY A 124 17.39 -22.03 -16.18
CA GLY A 124 17.38 -20.63 -16.60
C GLY A 124 16.24 -20.32 -17.58
N VAL A 125 15.92 -21.25 -18.47
CA VAL A 125 14.76 -21.16 -19.37
C VAL A 125 13.45 -21.16 -18.57
N ALA A 126 13.29 -22.10 -17.64
CA ALA A 126 12.10 -22.19 -16.80
C ALA A 126 11.92 -20.93 -15.93
N TYR A 127 12.99 -20.43 -15.33
CA TYR A 127 12.97 -19.20 -14.55
C TYR A 127 12.56 -17.99 -15.40
N LEU A 128 13.14 -17.81 -16.59
CA LEU A 128 12.81 -16.68 -17.45
C LEU A 128 11.35 -16.70 -17.90
N ARG A 129 10.82 -17.90 -18.19
CA ARG A 129 9.41 -18.07 -18.52
C ARG A 129 8.52 -17.69 -17.33
N ALA A 130 8.84 -18.17 -16.13
CA ALA A 130 8.11 -17.81 -14.92
C ALA A 130 8.17 -16.30 -14.62
N ARG A 131 9.33 -15.66 -14.81
CA ARG A 131 9.49 -14.22 -14.68
C ARG A 131 8.64 -13.45 -15.69
N PHE A 132 8.68 -13.87 -16.96
CA PHE A 132 7.89 -13.27 -18.03
C PHE A 132 6.39 -13.31 -17.70
N GLU A 133 5.88 -14.48 -17.30
CA GLU A 133 4.48 -14.62 -16.89
C GLU A 133 4.12 -13.74 -15.68
N ALA A 134 5.03 -13.57 -14.72
CA ALA A 134 4.80 -12.77 -13.53
C ALA A 134 4.71 -11.25 -13.81
N VAL A 135 5.32 -10.74 -14.87
CA VAL A 135 5.38 -9.28 -15.15
C VAL A 135 4.59 -8.84 -16.37
N ARG A 136 4.29 -9.73 -17.33
CA ARG A 136 3.69 -9.36 -18.64
C ARG A 136 2.31 -8.70 -18.56
N GLY A 137 1.58 -8.89 -17.46
CA GLY A 137 0.27 -8.25 -17.23
C GLY A 137 0.37 -6.78 -16.79
N HIS A 138 1.57 -6.28 -16.46
CA HIS A 138 1.76 -4.94 -15.94
C HIS A 138 2.08 -3.93 -17.06
N PRO A 139 1.45 -2.73 -17.10
CA PRO A 139 1.65 -1.75 -18.18
C PRO A 139 3.12 -1.34 -18.43
N LEU A 140 3.94 -1.24 -17.37
CA LEU A 140 5.36 -0.91 -17.48
C LEU A 140 6.20 -1.99 -18.18
N PHE A 141 5.65 -3.20 -18.36
CA PHE A 141 6.29 -4.34 -19.01
C PHE A 141 5.53 -4.79 -20.27
N ALA A 142 4.60 -3.96 -20.78
CA ALA A 142 3.75 -4.30 -21.92
C ALA A 142 4.52 -4.61 -23.22
N ASP A 143 5.75 -4.09 -23.36
CA ASP A 143 6.61 -4.34 -24.52
C ASP A 143 7.55 -5.55 -24.35
N LEU A 144 7.51 -6.22 -23.19
CA LEU A 144 8.38 -7.34 -22.90
C LEU A 144 7.98 -8.52 -23.80
N ALA A 145 8.92 -9.01 -24.59
CA ALA A 145 8.78 -10.22 -25.40
C ALA A 145 9.55 -11.38 -24.76
N PHE A 146 9.08 -12.61 -24.94
CA PHE A 146 9.79 -13.83 -24.56
C PHE A 146 10.02 -14.69 -25.81
N SER A 147 11.19 -15.31 -25.92
CA SER A 147 11.47 -16.33 -26.94
C SER A 147 12.47 -17.37 -26.43
N ASP A 148 12.22 -18.63 -26.77
CA ASP A 148 13.17 -19.74 -26.77
C ASP A 148 13.48 -20.25 -28.19
N ASP A 149 12.98 -19.55 -29.23
CA ASP A 149 13.29 -19.80 -30.63
C ASP A 149 14.69 -19.24 -30.98
N ARG A 150 15.58 -20.11 -31.44
CA ARG A 150 16.97 -19.73 -31.75
C ARG A 150 17.12 -18.70 -32.86
N ALA A 151 16.28 -18.74 -33.89
CA ALA A 151 16.34 -17.77 -34.99
C ALA A 151 15.95 -16.38 -34.48
N VAL A 152 14.90 -16.31 -33.66
CA VAL A 152 14.50 -15.07 -32.98
C VAL A 152 15.60 -14.58 -32.06
N LEU A 153 16.17 -15.45 -31.22
CA LEU A 153 17.24 -15.09 -30.29
C LEU A 153 18.53 -14.63 -30.99
N ALA A 154 18.89 -15.26 -32.11
CA ALA A 154 20.02 -14.85 -32.93
C ALA A 154 19.81 -13.47 -33.57
N SER A 155 18.57 -13.13 -33.95
CA SER A 155 18.22 -11.78 -34.44
C SER A 155 18.34 -10.72 -33.33
N TRP A 156 18.05 -11.08 -32.08
CA TRP A 156 18.15 -10.16 -30.95
C TRP A 156 19.57 -9.99 -30.43
N LEU A 157 20.37 -11.06 -30.47
CA LEU A 157 21.71 -11.11 -29.88
C LEU A 157 22.73 -11.78 -30.82
N PRO A 158 23.08 -11.16 -31.97
CA PRO A 158 23.96 -11.78 -32.97
C PRO A 158 25.32 -12.22 -32.40
N LEU A 159 25.94 -11.40 -31.55
CA LEU A 159 27.22 -11.73 -30.91
C LEU A 159 27.15 -12.94 -29.96
N VAL A 160 26.01 -13.15 -29.29
CA VAL A 160 25.81 -14.21 -28.29
C VAL A 160 25.53 -15.56 -28.94
N PHE A 161 24.88 -15.55 -30.10
CA PHE A 161 24.48 -16.75 -30.84
C PHE A 161 25.47 -17.17 -31.92
N ARG A 162 26.45 -16.33 -32.26
CA ARG A 162 27.57 -16.72 -33.11
C ARG A 162 28.33 -17.89 -32.49
N ASP A 163 28.41 -18.99 -33.22
CA ASP A 163 29.05 -20.26 -32.83
C ASP A 163 28.50 -20.90 -31.53
N ARG A 164 27.29 -20.53 -31.12
CA ARG A 164 26.62 -21.16 -29.97
C ARG A 164 26.05 -22.52 -30.36
N SER A 165 26.28 -23.53 -29.53
CA SER A 165 25.77 -24.90 -29.75
C SER A 165 24.26 -24.94 -29.92
N ALA A 166 23.79 -25.66 -30.95
CA ALA A 166 22.37 -25.90 -31.23
C ALA A 166 21.69 -26.79 -30.18
N ARG A 167 22.46 -27.48 -29.32
CA ARG A 167 21.93 -28.40 -28.30
C ARG A 167 21.73 -27.76 -26.92
N GLU A 168 22.25 -26.56 -26.68
CA GLU A 168 22.16 -25.88 -25.37
C GLU A 168 20.79 -25.21 -25.17
N PRO A 169 19.96 -25.60 -24.18
CA PRO A 169 18.69 -24.92 -23.92
C PRO A 169 18.93 -23.45 -23.53
N VAL A 170 18.28 -22.52 -24.23
CA VAL A 170 18.42 -21.07 -24.00
C VAL A 170 17.08 -20.35 -24.24
N ALA A 171 16.87 -19.26 -23.51
CA ALA A 171 15.73 -18.36 -23.71
C ALA A 171 16.16 -16.92 -23.42
N ALA A 172 15.44 -15.96 -23.97
CA ALA A 172 15.57 -14.56 -23.59
C ALA A 172 14.22 -13.86 -23.43
N THR A 173 14.20 -12.86 -22.57
CA THR A 173 13.19 -11.81 -22.59
C THR A 173 13.78 -10.55 -23.20
N ARG A 174 12.99 -9.74 -23.91
CA ARG A 174 13.44 -8.51 -24.56
C ARG A 174 12.44 -7.38 -24.35
N SER A 175 12.91 -6.28 -23.79
CA SER A 175 12.18 -5.01 -23.74
C SER A 175 12.87 -4.01 -24.67
N ALA A 176 12.11 -3.47 -25.62
CA ALA A 176 12.57 -2.49 -26.61
C ALA A 176 12.65 -1.06 -26.04
N GLN A 177 11.93 -0.80 -24.95
CA GLN A 177 11.84 0.51 -24.30
C GLN A 177 12.96 0.80 -23.29
N GLY A 178 13.89 -0.13 -23.09
CA GLY A 178 15.02 0.01 -22.17
C GLY A 178 15.93 1.20 -22.51
N THR A 179 16.76 1.61 -21.54
CA THR A 179 17.56 2.84 -21.62
C THR A 179 18.98 2.67 -21.10
N ASP A 180 19.94 3.38 -21.68
CA ASP A 180 21.25 3.62 -21.07
C ASP A 180 21.31 5.07 -20.57
N VAL A 181 21.85 5.27 -19.37
CA VAL A 181 21.90 6.59 -18.71
C VAL A 181 23.32 6.89 -18.24
N ASP A 182 23.89 8.01 -18.70
CA ASP A 182 25.12 8.59 -18.19
C ASP A 182 24.81 9.55 -17.03
N PHE A 183 24.87 9.00 -15.82
CA PHE A 183 24.61 9.76 -14.59
C PHE A 183 25.69 10.81 -14.28
N GLY A 184 26.89 10.72 -14.88
CA GLY A 184 27.95 11.71 -14.72
C GLY A 184 27.62 12.98 -15.50
N VAL A 185 27.22 12.83 -16.76
CA VAL A 185 26.72 13.93 -17.60
C VAL A 185 25.48 14.56 -16.96
N LEU A 186 24.52 13.72 -16.55
CA LEU A 186 23.30 14.20 -15.90
C LEU A 186 23.57 14.97 -14.59
N ALA A 187 24.47 14.47 -13.72
CA ALA A 187 24.83 15.17 -12.49
C ALA A 187 25.46 16.55 -12.75
N ARG A 188 26.31 16.66 -13.78
CA ARG A 188 26.88 17.97 -14.20
C ARG A 188 25.80 18.91 -14.72
N GLY A 189 24.88 18.42 -15.54
CA GLY A 189 23.72 19.18 -16.02
C GLY A 189 22.86 19.71 -14.86
N LEU A 190 22.53 18.84 -13.90
CA LEU A 190 21.75 19.21 -12.71
C LEU A 190 22.50 20.20 -11.81
N LEU A 191 23.82 20.06 -11.63
CA LEU A 191 24.61 21.02 -10.87
C LEU A 191 24.65 22.39 -11.57
N ALA A 192 24.73 22.41 -12.91
CA ALA A 192 24.67 23.63 -13.69
C ALA A 192 23.29 24.31 -13.58
N ALA A 193 22.21 23.53 -13.67
CA ALA A 193 20.85 24.01 -13.43
C ALA A 193 20.71 24.63 -12.03
N LEU A 194 21.21 23.94 -11.00
CA LEU A 194 21.18 24.41 -9.62
C LEU A 194 21.98 25.71 -9.41
N ARG A 195 23.12 25.87 -10.11
CA ARG A 195 23.86 27.15 -10.15
C ARG A 195 23.05 28.28 -10.78
N ARG A 196 22.36 28.02 -11.90
CA ARG A 196 21.49 29.02 -12.55
C ARG A 196 20.32 29.42 -11.65
N GLN A 197 19.90 28.54 -10.76
CA GLN A 197 18.88 28.78 -9.73
C GLN A 197 19.44 29.44 -8.45
N GLY A 198 20.69 29.92 -8.45
CA GLY A 198 21.26 30.73 -7.36
C GLY A 198 22.02 29.96 -6.29
N ALA A 199 22.17 28.63 -6.41
CA ALA A 199 22.94 27.87 -5.43
C ALA A 199 24.44 28.16 -5.48
N THR A 200 25.08 28.19 -4.32
CA THR A 200 26.54 28.31 -4.21
C THR A 200 27.18 26.94 -4.41
N VAL A 201 28.16 26.82 -5.30
CA VAL A 201 28.88 25.56 -5.54
C VAL A 201 30.36 25.72 -5.27
N ARG A 202 30.90 24.86 -4.41
CA ARG A 202 32.31 24.83 -4.03
C ARG A 202 32.93 23.51 -4.48
N LEU A 203 33.58 23.53 -5.64
CA LEU A 203 34.37 22.41 -6.18
C LEU A 203 35.76 22.39 -5.54
N ASN A 204 36.44 21.25 -5.52
CA ASN A 204 37.71 21.05 -4.82
C ASN A 204 37.67 21.33 -3.30
N HIS A 205 36.50 21.25 -2.67
CA HIS A 205 36.30 21.50 -1.24
C HIS A 205 35.85 20.22 -0.53
N GLU A 206 36.52 19.87 0.57
CA GLU A 206 36.27 18.65 1.32
C GLU A 206 35.72 18.97 2.70
N VAL A 207 34.53 18.44 3.01
CA VAL A 207 34.03 18.41 4.40
C VAL A 207 34.82 17.37 5.18
N GLN A 208 35.49 17.78 6.25
CA GLN A 208 36.33 16.91 7.07
C GLN A 208 35.60 16.42 8.33
N ALA A 209 34.67 17.21 8.84
CA ALA A 209 33.87 16.89 10.01
C ALA A 209 32.55 17.66 9.99
N LEU A 210 31.54 17.07 10.63
CA LEU A 210 30.19 17.59 10.79
C LEU A 210 29.82 17.47 12.27
N HIS A 211 29.32 18.54 12.90
CA HIS A 211 28.92 18.52 14.31
C HIS A 211 27.62 19.31 14.50
N ARG A 212 26.76 18.85 15.41
CA ARG A 212 25.54 19.59 15.79
C ARG A 212 25.87 20.63 16.86
N HIS A 213 25.40 21.86 16.68
CA HIS A 213 25.56 22.95 17.62
C HIS A 213 24.24 23.74 17.71
N GLY A 214 23.47 23.48 18.78
CA GLY A 214 22.09 23.94 18.89
C GLY A 214 21.20 23.35 17.77
N GLU A 215 20.47 24.22 17.09
CA GLU A 215 19.58 23.84 15.97
C GLU A 215 20.28 23.76 14.62
N ARG A 216 21.59 24.03 14.55
CA ARG A 216 22.34 24.05 13.29
C ARG A 216 23.47 23.04 13.26
N TRP A 217 23.83 22.66 12.05
CA TRP A 217 24.99 21.84 11.74
C TRP A 217 26.19 22.73 11.41
N HIS A 218 27.33 22.44 12.02
CA HIS A 218 28.61 23.09 11.74
C HIS A 218 29.48 22.13 10.93
N LEU A 219 29.94 22.59 9.76
CA LEU A 219 30.77 21.81 8.84
C LEU A 219 32.17 22.41 8.78
N ALA A 220 33.19 21.58 8.98
CA ALA A 220 34.58 21.96 8.77
C ALA A 220 34.97 21.64 7.32
N VAL A 221 35.18 22.68 6.51
CA VAL A 221 35.47 22.55 5.07
C VAL A 221 36.90 22.95 4.78
N ARG A 222 37.60 22.16 3.99
CA ARG A 222 38.97 22.41 3.54
C ARG A 222 39.02 22.55 2.02
N ASP A 223 39.56 23.67 1.55
CA ASP A 223 39.94 23.84 0.16
C ASP A 223 41.15 22.94 -0.14
N ARG A 224 41.05 22.06 -1.13
CA ARG A 224 42.10 21.09 -1.46
C ARG A 224 43.21 21.67 -2.33
N VAL A 225 42.98 22.82 -2.96
CA VAL A 225 43.96 23.53 -3.79
C VAL A 225 44.82 24.42 -2.90
N THR A 226 44.21 25.17 -1.98
CA THR A 226 44.93 26.14 -1.14
C THR A 226 45.19 25.67 0.30
N ASP A 227 44.68 24.50 0.69
CA ASP A 227 44.66 23.94 2.07
C ASP A 227 44.01 24.85 3.13
N ARG A 228 43.29 25.89 2.71
CA ARG A 228 42.59 26.82 3.60
C ARG A 228 41.37 26.15 4.21
N ARG A 229 41.10 26.45 5.49
CA ARG A 229 39.95 25.90 6.22
C ARG A 229 38.90 26.98 6.49
N ARG A 230 37.63 26.61 6.36
CA ARG A 230 36.47 27.48 6.65
C ARG A 230 35.37 26.70 7.35
N GLY A 231 34.53 27.41 8.09
CA GLY A 231 33.30 26.85 8.66
C GLY A 231 32.10 27.13 7.76
N LEU A 232 31.15 26.21 7.68
CA LEU A 232 29.78 26.48 7.19
C LEU A 232 28.78 26.12 8.28
N ARG A 233 27.66 26.83 8.34
CA ARG A 233 26.50 26.52 9.19
C ARG A 233 25.27 26.25 8.34
N ALA A 234 24.55 25.19 8.64
CA ALA A 234 23.35 24.79 7.90
C ALA A 234 22.21 24.37 8.84
N ARG A 235 20.96 24.62 8.46
CA ARG A 235 19.79 24.05 9.17
C ARG A 235 19.59 22.59 8.78
N PHE A 236 19.73 22.28 7.49
CA PHE A 236 19.65 20.93 6.94
C PHE A 236 20.94 20.54 6.22
N VAL A 237 21.40 19.30 6.43
CA VAL A 237 22.56 18.74 5.73
C VAL A 237 22.19 17.43 5.07
N PHE A 238 22.53 17.29 3.79
CA PHE A 238 22.45 16.02 3.08
C PHE A 238 23.84 15.49 2.74
N VAL A 239 24.11 14.23 3.09
CA VAL A 239 25.41 13.58 2.87
C VAL A 239 25.32 12.55 1.74
N GLY A 240 25.65 12.97 0.52
CA GLY A 240 25.76 12.15 -0.68
C GLY A 240 27.20 11.89 -1.09
N ALA A 241 28.11 11.69 -0.13
CA ALA A 241 29.55 11.67 -0.34
C ALA A 241 30.12 10.27 -0.69
N GLY A 242 29.30 9.38 -1.27
CA GLY A 242 29.68 8.00 -1.57
C GLY A 242 30.18 7.26 -0.31
N GLY A 243 31.31 6.57 -0.41
CA GLY A 243 31.89 5.86 0.73
C GLY A 243 32.37 6.77 1.87
N ALA A 244 32.58 8.07 1.64
CA ALA A 244 32.95 9.02 2.70
C ALA A 244 31.76 9.41 3.60
N THR A 245 30.54 8.98 3.27
CA THR A 245 29.36 9.24 4.09
C THR A 245 29.48 8.68 5.51
N LEU A 246 29.96 7.45 5.70
CA LEU A 246 30.05 6.85 7.03
C LEU A 246 31.02 7.62 7.97
N PRO A 247 32.26 7.94 7.57
CA PRO A 247 33.13 8.78 8.40
C PRO A 247 32.52 10.13 8.80
N LEU A 248 31.80 10.79 7.89
CA LEU A 248 31.11 12.07 8.19
C LEU A 248 29.99 11.88 9.22
N LEU A 249 29.19 10.84 9.06
CA LEU A 249 28.16 10.46 10.02
C LEU A 249 28.72 10.08 11.39
N GLN A 250 29.84 9.36 11.43
CA GLN A 250 30.54 9.06 12.69
C GLN A 250 31.05 10.35 13.37
N SER A 251 31.47 11.35 12.60
CA SER A 251 31.86 12.66 13.14
C SER A 251 30.67 13.45 13.69
N ALA A 252 29.48 13.26 13.10
CA ALA A 252 28.22 13.89 13.54
C ALA A 252 27.73 13.37 14.88
N ARG A 253 28.11 12.14 15.25
CA ARG A 253 27.77 11.47 16.53
C ARG A 253 26.26 11.39 16.79
N VAL A 254 25.45 11.31 15.74
CA VAL A 254 24.01 11.08 15.88
C VAL A 254 23.75 9.63 16.36
N PRO A 255 22.73 9.38 17.21
CA PRO A 255 22.46 8.06 17.76
C PRO A 255 22.27 6.96 16.70
N GLU A 256 21.69 7.30 15.55
CA GLU A 256 21.35 6.40 14.45
C GLU A 256 22.58 5.79 13.76
N VAL A 257 23.77 6.36 13.99
CA VAL A 257 25.04 5.87 13.43
C VAL A 257 25.72 4.84 14.33
N ARG A 258 25.28 4.72 15.59
CA ARG A 258 25.90 3.82 16.56
C ARG A 258 25.80 2.37 16.09
N GLY A 259 26.92 1.67 16.19
CA GLY A 259 26.99 0.26 15.81
C GLY A 259 26.97 -0.02 14.31
N LEU A 260 26.94 1.00 13.44
CA LEU A 260 27.07 0.81 12.00
C LEU A 260 28.52 0.49 11.61
N GLY A 261 28.68 -0.59 10.84
CA GLY A 261 29.94 -0.97 10.21
C GLY A 261 29.91 -0.74 8.70
N ALA A 262 31.07 -0.86 8.05
CA ALA A 262 31.20 -0.71 6.60
C ALA A 262 32.07 -1.82 6.02
N PHE A 263 31.70 -2.30 4.84
CA PHE A 263 32.49 -3.23 4.07
C PHE A 263 32.69 -2.72 2.63
N PRO A 264 33.91 -2.33 2.24
CA PRO A 264 34.17 -1.80 0.91
C PRO A 264 34.24 -2.93 -0.12
N ILE A 265 33.50 -2.77 -1.21
CA ILE A 265 33.46 -3.66 -2.36
C ILE A 265 33.67 -2.82 -3.62
N SER A 266 34.49 -3.32 -4.54
CA SER A 266 34.71 -2.74 -5.86
C SER A 266 34.30 -3.75 -6.94
N GLY A 267 33.96 -3.25 -8.13
CA GLY A 267 33.76 -4.09 -9.31
C GLY A 267 34.93 -3.95 -10.28
N ARG A 268 35.19 -5.00 -11.06
CA ARG A 268 36.00 -4.96 -12.28
C ARG A 268 35.17 -5.42 -13.47
N PHE A 269 35.44 -4.87 -14.64
CA PHE A 269 34.73 -5.19 -15.88
C PHE A 269 35.73 -5.46 -16.99
N LEU A 270 35.41 -6.40 -17.86
CA LEU A 270 36.06 -6.52 -19.16
C LEU A 270 35.40 -5.53 -20.11
N ARG A 271 36.19 -4.64 -20.71
CA ARG A 271 35.77 -3.64 -21.67
C ARG A 271 36.26 -4.03 -23.06
N ALA A 272 35.39 -3.95 -24.06
CA ALA A 272 35.78 -4.00 -25.47
C ALA A 272 35.37 -2.70 -26.18
N SER A 273 36.27 -2.22 -27.04
CA SER A 273 36.06 -1.00 -27.85
C SER A 273 36.18 -1.26 -29.36
N ARG A 274 36.36 -2.53 -29.76
CA ARG A 274 36.51 -2.93 -31.15
C ARG A 274 35.18 -2.68 -31.89
N PRO A 275 35.16 -1.88 -32.99
CA PRO A 275 33.91 -1.50 -33.65
C PRO A 275 33.06 -2.68 -34.09
N GLU A 276 33.69 -3.76 -34.60
CA GLU A 276 32.99 -4.97 -35.03
C GLU A 276 32.23 -5.68 -33.89
N LEU A 277 32.83 -5.72 -32.68
CA LEU A 277 32.19 -6.35 -31.52
C LEU A 277 31.06 -5.49 -30.99
N VAL A 278 31.29 -4.17 -30.89
CA VAL A 278 30.30 -3.19 -30.44
C VAL A 278 29.09 -3.16 -31.38
N ALA A 279 29.32 -3.19 -32.70
CA ALA A 279 28.24 -3.25 -33.69
C ALA A 279 27.44 -4.55 -33.61
N ALA A 280 28.07 -5.66 -33.25
CA ALA A 280 27.42 -6.98 -33.14
C ALA A 280 26.56 -7.16 -31.88
N HIS A 281 26.63 -6.24 -30.91
CA HIS A 281 25.87 -6.30 -29.67
C HIS A 281 25.28 -4.94 -29.28
N THR A 282 23.99 -4.76 -29.52
CA THR A 282 23.31 -3.47 -29.38
C THR A 282 22.37 -3.38 -28.17
N ALA A 283 22.62 -4.15 -27.12
CA ALA A 283 21.70 -4.31 -26.00
C ALA A 283 22.40 -4.29 -24.63
N LYS A 284 21.61 -4.31 -23.57
CA LYS A 284 22.03 -4.77 -22.24
C LYS A 284 21.50 -6.17 -22.01
N LEU A 285 22.38 -7.06 -21.56
CA LEU A 285 22.10 -8.48 -21.45
C LEU A 285 22.50 -9.01 -20.07
N TYR A 286 21.50 -9.35 -19.27
CA TYR A 286 21.69 -9.88 -17.93
C TYR A 286 21.54 -11.39 -17.97
N GLY A 287 22.50 -12.13 -17.44
CA GLY A 287 22.36 -13.58 -17.28
C GLY A 287 21.59 -13.95 -16.03
N HIS A 288 21.01 -15.14 -16.00
CA HIS A 288 20.52 -15.74 -14.77
C HIS A 288 21.71 -16.11 -13.85
N ALA A 289 21.58 -15.87 -12.54
CA ALA A 289 22.62 -16.21 -11.57
C ALA A 289 22.82 -17.72 -11.48
N ALA A 290 24.07 -18.17 -11.33
CA ALA A 290 24.34 -19.58 -11.01
C ALA A 290 23.79 -19.92 -9.60
N PRO A 291 23.36 -21.17 -9.35
CA PRO A 291 22.92 -21.60 -8.02
C PRO A 291 23.94 -21.27 -6.93
N GLY A 292 23.50 -20.56 -5.87
CA GLY A 292 24.37 -20.15 -4.75
C GLY A 292 25.24 -18.91 -5.00
N ALA A 293 25.20 -18.29 -6.19
CA ALA A 293 25.85 -17.01 -6.42
C ALA A 293 25.09 -15.89 -5.67
N PRO A 294 25.78 -15.03 -4.89
CA PRO A 294 25.14 -13.88 -4.28
C PRO A 294 24.68 -12.94 -5.39
N ALA A 295 23.45 -12.48 -5.28
CA ALA A 295 22.80 -11.71 -6.32
C ALA A 295 23.56 -10.38 -6.65
N LEU A 296 24.51 -9.92 -5.81
CA LEU A 296 25.37 -8.74 -6.03
C LEU A 296 26.39 -8.90 -7.19
N SER A 297 26.49 -10.08 -7.78
CA SER A 297 27.64 -10.49 -8.61
C SER A 297 27.27 -11.13 -9.94
N VAL A 298 26.02 -11.00 -10.38
CA VAL A 298 25.56 -11.63 -11.62
C VAL A 298 26.20 -10.93 -12.82
N PRO A 299 27.02 -11.64 -13.62
CA PRO A 299 27.64 -11.04 -14.78
C PRO A 299 26.59 -10.64 -15.82
N HIS A 300 26.79 -9.47 -16.42
CA HIS A 300 25.98 -8.94 -17.51
C HIS A 300 26.91 -8.36 -18.57
N LEU A 301 26.41 -8.33 -19.81
CA LEU A 301 27.05 -7.71 -20.97
C LEU A 301 26.25 -6.48 -21.37
N ASP A 302 26.83 -5.30 -21.21
CA ASP A 302 26.17 -4.03 -21.49
C ASP A 302 26.83 -3.31 -22.66
N ARG A 303 26.01 -2.81 -23.58
CA ARG A 303 26.38 -1.63 -24.38
C ARG A 303 26.30 -0.37 -23.52
N ARG A 304 27.34 0.47 -23.61
CA ARG A 304 27.42 1.80 -22.99
C ARG A 304 28.00 2.80 -23.98
N VAL A 305 27.54 4.05 -23.93
CA VAL A 305 28.26 5.16 -24.58
C VAL A 305 28.90 5.98 -23.47
N VAL A 306 30.21 6.13 -23.54
CA VAL A 306 30.99 6.95 -22.61
C VAL A 306 31.83 7.92 -23.42
N ASP A 307 31.76 9.21 -23.09
CA ASP A 307 32.47 10.28 -23.81
C ASP A 307 32.22 10.25 -25.33
N GLY A 308 31.00 9.92 -25.74
CA GLY A 308 30.59 9.81 -27.14
C GLY A 308 31.04 8.53 -27.86
N GLN A 309 31.75 7.62 -27.20
CA GLN A 309 32.23 6.36 -27.78
C GLN A 309 31.47 5.15 -27.22
N GLU A 310 31.16 4.20 -28.09
CA GLU A 310 30.47 2.97 -27.73
C GLU A 310 31.42 1.89 -27.24
N HIS A 311 31.06 1.25 -26.14
CA HIS A 311 31.82 0.19 -25.51
C HIS A 311 30.90 -0.96 -25.11
N LEU A 312 31.46 -2.17 -25.06
CA LEU A 312 30.87 -3.30 -24.37
C LEU A 312 31.54 -3.47 -23.01
N LEU A 313 30.75 -3.63 -21.96
CA LEU A 313 31.24 -3.98 -20.62
C LEU A 313 30.67 -5.33 -20.19
N PHE A 314 31.54 -6.23 -19.75
CA PHE A 314 31.17 -7.50 -19.16
C PHE A 314 31.65 -7.62 -17.71
N GLY A 315 30.75 -7.96 -16.79
CA GLY A 315 31.04 -8.08 -15.36
C GLY A 315 29.78 -7.82 -14.50
N PRO A 316 29.91 -7.43 -13.21
CA PRO A 316 31.15 -7.18 -12.48
C PRO A 316 31.82 -8.47 -11.97
N PHE A 317 33.14 -8.47 -11.96
CA PHE A 317 33.96 -9.35 -11.14
C PHE A 317 34.27 -8.66 -9.82
N ALA A 318 34.23 -9.38 -8.69
CA ALA A 318 34.50 -8.77 -7.41
C ALA A 318 35.96 -8.29 -7.29
N ALA A 319 36.13 -7.11 -6.70
CA ALA A 319 37.41 -6.55 -6.31
C ALA A 319 37.30 -5.98 -4.90
N PHE A 320 38.43 -5.93 -4.20
CA PHE A 320 38.50 -5.43 -2.83
C PHE A 320 39.55 -4.32 -2.73
N SER A 321 39.19 -3.25 -2.03
CA SER A 321 40.10 -2.19 -1.63
C SER A 321 39.71 -1.73 -0.23
N PRO A 322 40.67 -1.45 0.68
CA PRO A 322 40.35 -0.88 1.99
C PRO A 322 39.97 0.61 1.92
N ARG A 323 40.00 1.22 0.73
CA ARG A 323 39.61 2.61 0.48
C ARG A 323 38.09 2.74 0.39
N PHE A 324 37.54 3.85 0.89
CA PHE A 324 36.10 4.11 0.78
C PHE A 324 35.74 4.93 -0.46
N LEU A 325 36.70 5.65 -1.04
CA LEU A 325 36.59 6.38 -2.31
C LEU A 325 37.65 5.90 -3.29
N ARG A 326 37.49 6.15 -4.61
CA ARG A 326 38.51 5.80 -5.62
C ARG A 326 39.85 6.47 -5.28
N GLU A 327 39.81 7.74 -4.91
CA GLU A 327 40.95 8.52 -4.41
C GLU A 327 40.99 8.60 -2.86
N GLY A 328 40.52 7.54 -2.18
CA GLY A 328 40.50 7.40 -0.73
C GLY A 328 41.83 6.99 -0.11
N ARG A 329 41.87 6.84 1.23
CA ARG A 329 43.09 6.43 1.97
C ARG A 329 43.05 4.92 2.22
N LEU A 330 44.22 4.28 2.24
CA LEU A 330 44.32 2.85 2.59
C LEU A 330 43.89 2.55 4.03
N THR A 331 43.86 3.57 4.89
CA THR A 331 43.43 3.47 6.28
C THR A 331 41.93 3.67 6.49
N ASP A 332 41.13 3.91 5.44
CA ASP A 332 39.71 4.27 5.59
C ASP A 332 38.93 3.18 6.33
N LEU A 333 39.08 1.91 5.91
CA LEU A 333 38.44 0.77 6.59
C LEU A 333 38.83 0.68 8.07
N VAL A 334 40.13 0.78 8.38
CA VAL A 334 40.61 0.69 9.78
C VAL A 334 40.07 1.85 10.63
N ARG A 335 40.03 3.06 10.07
CA ARG A 335 39.53 4.26 10.77
C ARG A 335 38.02 4.24 11.00
N SER A 336 37.29 3.45 10.21
CA SER A 336 35.84 3.25 10.37
C SER A 336 35.47 2.36 11.56
N VAL A 337 36.43 1.58 12.09
CA VAL A 337 36.22 0.69 13.23
C VAL A 337 36.15 1.51 14.52
N ARG A 338 35.10 1.28 15.31
CA ARG A 338 34.81 1.95 16.58
C ARG A 338 34.41 0.91 17.61
N VAL A 339 34.56 1.21 18.90
CA VAL A 339 34.22 0.27 19.98
C VAL A 339 32.77 -0.19 19.90
N ASP A 340 31.85 0.71 19.52
CA ASP A 340 30.42 0.45 19.42
C ASP A 340 30.01 -0.36 18.18
N ASN A 341 30.86 -0.50 17.15
CA ASN A 341 30.56 -1.30 15.95
C ASN A 341 31.32 -2.63 15.85
N LEU A 342 32.18 -2.96 16.83
CA LEU A 342 32.93 -4.22 16.86
C LEU A 342 32.03 -5.45 16.87
N SER A 343 30.95 -5.42 17.66
CA SER A 343 29.96 -6.51 17.72
C SER A 343 29.27 -6.73 16.36
N THR A 344 28.90 -5.64 15.68
CA THR A 344 28.32 -5.67 14.34
C THR A 344 29.28 -6.25 13.30
N LEU A 345 30.55 -5.86 13.34
CA LEU A 345 31.57 -6.40 12.43
C LEU A 345 31.78 -7.90 12.66
N ALA A 346 31.90 -8.32 13.91
CA ALA A 346 32.07 -9.72 14.28
C ALA A 346 30.85 -10.58 13.90
N ALA A 347 29.63 -10.09 14.19
CA ALA A 347 28.40 -10.75 13.81
C ALA A 347 28.27 -10.87 12.28
N SER A 348 28.60 -9.80 11.54
CA SER A 348 28.52 -9.79 10.07
C SER A 348 29.50 -10.76 9.43
N ALA A 349 30.73 -10.85 9.96
CA ALA A 349 31.71 -11.84 9.51
C ALA A 349 31.27 -13.28 9.79
N ARG A 350 30.63 -13.54 10.94
CA ARG A 350 30.11 -14.85 11.31
C ARG A 350 28.92 -15.27 10.44
N ASP A 351 28.00 -14.35 10.17
CA ASP A 351 26.68 -14.66 9.59
C ASP A 351 26.65 -14.57 8.06
N ASN A 352 27.68 -13.99 7.42
CA ASN A 352 27.78 -13.83 5.95
C ASN A 352 28.93 -14.67 5.32
N ARG A 353 29.23 -15.84 5.89
CA ARG A 353 30.37 -16.70 5.49
C ARG A 353 30.34 -17.10 4.01
N ASP A 354 29.17 -17.45 3.46
CA ASP A 354 29.05 -17.90 2.07
C ASP A 354 29.35 -16.77 1.08
N LEU A 355 28.87 -15.56 1.36
CA LEU A 355 29.17 -14.37 0.60
C LEU A 355 30.67 -14.03 0.67
N MET A 356 31.28 -14.10 1.86
CA MET A 356 32.72 -13.86 2.02
C MET A 356 33.55 -14.90 1.25
N ALA A 357 33.18 -16.18 1.33
CA ALA A 357 33.83 -17.24 0.56
C ALA A 357 33.67 -17.02 -0.95
N TYR A 358 32.50 -16.56 -1.40
CA TYR A 358 32.28 -16.19 -2.80
C TYR A 358 33.16 -15.01 -3.25
N LEU A 359 33.19 -13.93 -2.48
CA LEU A 359 34.02 -12.76 -2.79
C LEU A 359 35.51 -13.12 -2.81
N LEU A 360 35.98 -13.97 -1.88
CA LEU A 360 37.35 -14.47 -1.89
C LEU A 360 37.67 -15.29 -3.15
N ARG A 361 36.77 -16.18 -3.59
CA ARG A 361 36.94 -16.92 -4.87
C ARG A 361 37.00 -15.98 -6.07
N GLN A 362 36.17 -14.94 -6.10
CA GLN A 362 36.18 -13.93 -7.16
C GLN A 362 37.50 -13.14 -7.19
N LEU A 363 38.06 -12.82 -6.01
CA LEU A 363 39.35 -12.14 -5.90
C LEU A 363 40.52 -12.97 -6.43
N THR A 364 40.43 -14.30 -6.35
CA THR A 364 41.47 -15.23 -6.84
C THR A 364 41.31 -15.60 -8.32
N GLN A 365 40.29 -15.10 -9.03
CA GLN A 365 40.08 -15.43 -10.45
C GLN A 365 41.23 -14.93 -11.33
N SER A 366 41.74 -15.84 -12.16
CA SER A 366 42.73 -15.54 -13.18
C SER A 366 42.10 -14.81 -14.38
N PRO A 367 42.91 -14.18 -15.25
CA PRO A 367 42.41 -13.65 -16.52
C PRO A 367 41.69 -14.70 -17.38
N ALA A 368 42.15 -15.96 -17.34
CA ALA A 368 41.52 -17.06 -18.07
C ALA A 368 40.11 -17.38 -17.52
N ASP A 369 39.91 -17.35 -16.20
CA ASP A 369 38.61 -17.59 -15.57
C ASP A 369 37.59 -16.50 -15.95
N ARG A 370 38.02 -15.24 -15.99
CA ARG A 370 37.16 -14.11 -16.41
C ARG A 370 36.77 -14.21 -17.88
N LEU A 371 37.71 -14.63 -18.74
CA LEU A 371 37.45 -14.89 -20.15
C LEU A 371 36.51 -16.09 -20.34
N ALA A 372 36.65 -17.14 -19.52
CA ALA A 372 35.73 -18.28 -19.54
C ALA A 372 34.30 -17.85 -19.19
N ALA A 373 34.13 -17.02 -18.16
CA ALA A 373 32.83 -16.45 -17.80
C ALA A 373 32.25 -15.57 -18.93
N LEU A 374 33.08 -14.81 -19.63
CA LEU A 374 32.64 -14.06 -20.82
C LEU A 374 32.20 -15.00 -21.96
N ARG A 375 32.91 -16.10 -22.18
CA ARG A 375 32.58 -17.09 -23.21
C ARG A 375 31.25 -17.79 -22.99
N GLU A 376 30.74 -17.79 -21.77
CA GLU A 376 29.38 -18.22 -21.48
C GLU A 376 28.31 -17.34 -22.17
N PHE A 377 28.60 -16.06 -22.36
CA PHE A 377 27.76 -15.10 -23.10
C PHE A 377 28.18 -14.98 -24.56
N VAL A 378 29.47 -14.83 -24.83
CA VAL A 378 30.04 -14.62 -26.17
C VAL A 378 31.01 -15.76 -26.49
N PRO A 379 30.55 -16.87 -27.09
CA PRO A 379 31.37 -18.07 -27.31
C PRO A 379 32.68 -17.78 -28.08
N THR A 380 32.64 -16.79 -28.96
CA THR A 380 33.75 -16.37 -29.84
C THR A 380 34.75 -15.41 -29.18
N ALA A 381 34.59 -15.06 -27.90
CA ALA A 381 35.43 -14.06 -27.23
C ALA A 381 36.93 -14.47 -27.20
N ARG A 382 37.79 -13.53 -27.62
CA ARG A 382 39.25 -13.62 -27.61
C ARG A 382 39.83 -12.66 -26.57
N ALA A 383 40.87 -13.07 -25.85
CA ALA A 383 41.43 -12.27 -24.76
C ALA A 383 41.90 -10.87 -25.20
N GLU A 384 42.48 -10.78 -26.41
CA GLU A 384 43.05 -9.56 -26.99
C GLU A 384 42.03 -8.44 -27.25
N ASP A 385 40.75 -8.78 -27.39
CA ASP A 385 39.70 -7.78 -27.66
C ASP A 385 39.15 -7.12 -26.37
N TRP A 386 39.58 -7.58 -25.17
CA TRP A 386 39.00 -7.18 -23.89
C TRP A 386 40.06 -6.71 -22.89
N GLU A 387 39.87 -5.52 -22.34
CA GLU A 387 40.73 -4.93 -21.30
C GLU A 387 40.02 -4.88 -19.95
N LEU A 388 40.76 -5.07 -18.86
CA LEU A 388 40.18 -5.06 -17.52
C LEU A 388 40.16 -3.63 -16.95
N VAL A 389 38.97 -3.10 -16.70
CA VAL A 389 38.76 -1.80 -16.05
C VAL A 389 38.24 -1.99 -14.62
N THR A 390 38.57 -1.05 -13.72
CA THR A 390 38.11 -1.08 -12.33
C THR A 390 37.09 0.04 -12.11
N ALA A 391 35.92 -0.32 -11.57
CA ALA A 391 34.85 0.62 -11.25
C ALA A 391 35.12 1.38 -9.94
N GLY A 392 34.18 2.25 -9.55
CA GLY A 392 34.27 3.04 -8.32
C GLY A 392 34.14 2.17 -7.07
N GLN A 393 34.56 2.75 -5.93
CA GLN A 393 34.39 2.10 -4.63
C GLN A 393 32.94 2.18 -4.17
N ARG A 394 32.42 1.07 -3.64
CA ARG A 394 31.11 1.00 -2.99
C ARG A 394 31.31 0.56 -1.55
N VAL A 395 30.65 1.22 -0.61
CA VAL A 395 30.70 0.84 0.80
C VAL A 395 29.37 0.24 1.17
N GLN A 396 29.36 -1.06 1.46
CA GLN A 396 28.18 -1.75 1.93
C GLN A 396 28.03 -1.54 3.44
N LEU A 397 26.83 -1.17 3.87
CA LEU A 397 26.55 -0.96 5.29
C LEU A 397 26.38 -2.30 6.00
N LEU A 398 26.97 -2.41 7.18
CA LEU A 398 26.82 -3.54 8.08
C LEU A 398 26.03 -3.09 9.31
N LYS A 399 24.98 -3.83 9.67
CA LYS A 399 24.18 -3.58 10.87
C LYS A 399 23.79 -4.89 11.56
N THR A 400 23.38 -4.80 12.82
CA THR A 400 22.89 -5.96 13.57
C THR A 400 21.37 -5.87 13.69
N VAL A 401 20.65 -6.89 13.24
CA VAL A 401 19.18 -6.97 13.33
C VAL A 401 18.80 -8.29 14.02
N GLY A 402 18.07 -8.21 15.14
CA GLY A 402 17.70 -9.40 15.92
C GLY A 402 18.90 -10.24 16.39
N GLY A 403 20.03 -9.61 16.69
CA GLY A 403 21.27 -10.28 17.10
C GLY A 403 22.07 -10.95 15.98
N ARG A 404 21.63 -10.84 14.72
CA ARG A 404 22.37 -11.32 13.53
C ARG A 404 23.03 -10.16 12.79
N GLY A 405 24.26 -10.37 12.34
CA GLY A 405 24.99 -9.40 11.52
C GLY A 405 24.52 -9.49 10.07
N THR A 406 23.90 -8.42 9.59
CA THR A 406 23.42 -8.31 8.21
C THR A 406 24.26 -7.31 7.45
N MET A 407 24.75 -7.75 6.29
CA MET A 407 25.14 -6.82 5.25
C MET A 407 23.86 -6.38 4.54
N VAL A 408 23.48 -5.11 4.71
CA VAL A 408 22.17 -4.62 4.26
C VAL A 408 22.02 -4.88 2.76
N GLY A 409 21.01 -5.66 2.38
CA GLY A 409 20.74 -6.05 0.99
C GLY A 409 20.05 -4.97 0.16
N TYR A 410 20.25 -5.03 -1.15
CA TYR A 410 19.61 -4.27 -2.25
C TYR A 410 18.99 -2.90 -1.92
N GLY A 411 19.76 -1.83 -2.17
CA GLY A 411 19.26 -0.45 -2.11
C GLY A 411 20.28 0.51 -1.49
N ALA A 412 20.11 1.79 -1.82
CA ALA A 412 20.69 2.83 -0.97
C ALA A 412 19.79 2.95 0.28
N GLU A 413 20.37 2.76 1.46
CA GLU A 413 19.72 2.99 2.73
C GLU A 413 19.82 4.48 3.07
N THR A 414 18.66 5.09 3.32
CA THR A 414 18.57 6.46 3.81
C THR A 414 18.65 6.43 5.33
N LEU A 415 19.66 7.11 5.88
CA LEU A 415 19.76 7.39 7.30
C LEU A 415 19.32 8.83 7.54
N VAL A 416 18.37 9.03 8.45
CA VAL A 416 17.87 10.35 8.85
C VAL A 416 18.02 10.50 10.36
N SER A 417 18.61 11.61 10.80
CA SER A 417 18.73 11.92 12.23
C SER A 417 17.36 12.23 12.84
N ALA A 418 17.18 11.96 14.13
CA ALA A 418 16.04 12.46 14.89
C ALA A 418 15.76 13.96 14.63
N GLY A 419 14.53 14.25 14.20
CA GLY A 419 14.09 15.59 13.81
C GLY A 419 14.45 16.02 12.38
N GLY A 420 14.89 15.12 11.51
CA GLY A 420 14.97 15.36 10.06
C GLY A 420 16.12 16.25 9.56
N SER A 421 16.85 16.94 10.45
CA SER A 421 17.85 17.96 10.07
C SER A 421 19.13 17.45 9.39
N LEU A 422 19.40 16.14 9.42
CA LEU A 422 20.52 15.50 8.73
C LEU A 422 20.02 14.23 8.05
N ALA A 423 20.29 14.10 6.75
CA ALA A 423 20.03 12.90 5.98
C ALA A 423 21.26 12.44 5.21
N ALA A 424 21.39 11.14 4.99
CA ALA A 424 22.53 10.55 4.32
C ALA A 424 22.13 9.29 3.57
N LEU A 425 22.84 9.00 2.47
CA LEU A 425 22.68 7.76 1.72
C LEU A 425 23.91 6.87 1.83
N LEU A 426 23.68 5.60 2.17
CA LEU A 426 24.69 4.56 2.31
C LEU A 426 24.29 3.31 1.52
N GLY A 427 25.23 2.53 0.99
CA GLY A 427 24.93 1.25 0.33
C GLY A 427 24.97 1.27 -1.21
N ALA A 428 24.51 0.16 -1.82
CA ALA A 428 24.69 -0.15 -3.24
C ALA A 428 23.38 -0.08 -4.06
N SER A 429 23.51 0.51 -5.26
CA SER A 429 22.50 0.83 -6.29
C SER A 429 21.40 -0.24 -6.54
N PRO A 430 20.15 0.14 -6.93
CA PRO A 430 19.85 0.87 -8.18
C PRO A 430 19.78 2.40 -8.07
N GLY A 431 20.03 2.94 -6.87
CA GLY A 431 20.02 4.35 -6.47
C GLY A 431 20.00 5.40 -7.60
N ALA A 432 20.96 5.41 -8.51
CA ALA A 432 21.04 6.43 -9.55
C ALA A 432 19.79 6.48 -10.46
N SER A 433 19.27 5.34 -10.90
CA SER A 433 18.05 5.23 -11.72
C SER A 433 16.80 5.69 -10.95
N ALA A 434 16.76 5.46 -9.64
CA ALA A 434 15.66 5.83 -8.76
C ALA A 434 15.86 7.20 -8.08
N SER A 435 16.78 8.04 -8.57
CA SER A 435 17.24 9.23 -7.84
C SER A 435 16.13 10.24 -7.52
N ALA A 436 15.19 10.50 -8.44
CA ALA A 436 14.09 11.44 -8.16
C ALA A 436 13.17 10.90 -7.06
N SER A 437 12.72 9.63 -7.18
CA SER A 437 11.87 9.00 -6.16
C SER A 437 12.56 8.94 -4.80
N ALA A 438 13.84 8.52 -4.76
CA ALA A 438 14.58 8.43 -3.51
C ALA A 438 14.72 9.81 -2.84
N MET A 439 14.89 10.89 -3.60
CA MET A 439 15.03 12.23 -3.03
C MET A 439 13.69 12.79 -2.56
N ILE A 440 12.59 12.43 -3.21
CA ILE A 440 11.23 12.72 -2.71
C ILE A 440 11.00 12.05 -1.35
N ASP A 441 11.40 10.78 -1.20
CA ASP A 441 11.25 10.06 0.07
C ASP A 441 12.12 10.70 1.18
N VAL A 442 13.32 11.18 0.83
CA VAL A 442 14.18 11.97 1.75
C VAL A 442 13.46 13.24 2.19
N LEU A 443 12.88 14.01 1.25
CA LEU A 443 12.15 15.25 1.57
C LEU A 443 10.97 14.97 2.50
N ALA A 444 10.20 13.91 2.22
CA ALA A 444 9.04 13.52 3.01
C ALA A 444 9.41 13.12 4.45
N THR A 445 10.55 12.45 4.61
CA THR A 445 11.04 12.03 5.92
C THR A 445 11.64 13.19 6.70
N CYS A 446 12.32 14.12 6.01
CA CYS A 446 13.05 15.21 6.67
C CYS A 446 12.21 16.46 6.92
N PHE A 447 11.14 16.66 6.14
CA PHE A 447 10.26 17.83 6.20
C PHE A 447 8.78 17.43 6.13
N PRO A 448 8.30 16.49 6.98
CA PRO A 448 6.92 16.03 6.94
C PRO A 448 5.90 17.16 7.06
N GLU A 449 6.21 18.20 7.83
CA GLU A 449 5.40 19.40 8.03
C GLU A 449 5.27 20.29 6.78
N ARG A 450 6.18 20.15 5.81
CA ARG A 450 6.16 20.89 4.54
C ARG A 450 5.45 20.11 3.43
N MET A 451 5.18 18.83 3.63
CA MET A 451 4.66 17.96 2.57
C MET A 451 3.24 18.33 2.13
N SER A 452 2.44 18.97 2.98
CA SER A 452 1.15 19.55 2.57
C SER A 452 1.32 20.57 1.45
N ASP A 453 2.34 21.42 1.57
CA ASP A 453 2.59 22.55 0.68
C ASP A 453 3.40 22.11 -0.54
N TRP A 454 4.39 21.24 -0.32
CA TRP A 454 5.26 20.72 -1.37
C TRP A 454 4.61 19.62 -2.20
N GLY A 455 3.65 18.87 -1.65
CA GLY A 455 3.01 17.73 -2.31
C GLY A 455 2.43 18.02 -3.70
N PRO A 456 1.63 19.10 -3.89
CA PRO A 456 1.14 19.49 -5.21
C PRO A 456 2.27 19.80 -6.20
N ARG A 457 3.29 20.56 -5.78
CA ARG A 457 4.42 20.92 -6.64
C ARG A 457 5.28 19.70 -6.96
N LEU A 458 5.48 18.79 -6.01
CA LEU A 458 6.18 17.51 -6.19
C LEU A 458 5.49 16.61 -7.21
N ARG A 459 4.15 16.53 -7.16
CA ARG A 459 3.35 15.80 -8.17
C ARG A 459 3.47 16.40 -9.56
N GLU A 460 3.59 17.72 -9.65
CA GLU A 460 3.86 18.40 -10.92
C GLU A 460 5.26 18.10 -11.43
N VAL A 461 6.30 18.30 -10.59
CA VAL A 461 7.71 18.23 -11.01
C VAL A 461 8.23 16.81 -11.23
N ALA A 462 7.67 15.83 -10.52
CA ALA A 462 8.12 14.44 -10.55
C ALA A 462 6.93 13.51 -10.24
N PRO A 463 5.95 13.40 -11.18
CA PRO A 463 4.74 12.60 -10.98
C PRO A 463 5.09 11.14 -10.69
N SER A 464 4.97 10.78 -9.41
CA SER A 464 5.46 9.51 -8.86
C SER A 464 4.32 8.54 -8.57
N ALA A 465 4.66 7.25 -8.46
CA ALA A 465 3.84 6.27 -7.74
C ALA A 465 4.27 6.18 -6.25
N SER A 466 5.07 7.13 -5.76
CA SER A 466 5.49 7.15 -4.36
C SER A 466 4.25 7.17 -3.46
N PRO A 467 4.15 6.24 -2.48
CA PRO A 467 3.05 6.19 -1.52
C PRO A 467 2.83 7.52 -0.81
N VAL A 468 3.88 8.35 -0.73
CA VAL A 468 3.90 9.67 -0.09
C VAL A 468 3.07 10.71 -0.85
N LEU A 469 3.06 10.66 -2.19
CA LEU A 469 2.44 11.71 -3.03
C LEU A 469 1.02 11.36 -3.48
N GLY A 470 0.57 10.12 -3.28
CA GLY A 470 -0.70 9.58 -3.77
C GLY A 470 -0.63 9.21 -5.26
N SER A 471 -1.46 8.25 -5.68
CA SER A 471 -1.48 7.75 -7.06
C SER A 471 -2.58 8.40 -7.90
N ASP A 472 -2.19 9.08 -8.98
CA ASP A 472 -3.08 9.40 -10.11
C ASP A 472 -2.69 8.49 -11.28
N GLN A 473 -3.26 7.28 -11.31
CA GLN A 473 -2.88 6.25 -12.29
C GLN A 473 -3.43 6.54 -13.69
N ALA A 474 -4.51 7.31 -13.82
CA ALA A 474 -5.13 7.63 -15.11
C ALA A 474 -4.23 8.56 -15.96
N SER A 475 -3.49 9.48 -15.33
CA SER A 475 -2.57 10.40 -16.04
C SER A 475 -1.13 9.87 -16.22
N ALA A 476 -0.77 8.75 -15.56
CA ALA A 476 0.63 8.30 -15.47
C ALA A 476 1.21 7.71 -16.78
N ALA A 477 0.39 6.99 -17.57
CA ALA A 477 0.84 6.39 -18.83
C ALA A 477 1.08 7.45 -19.92
N GLU A 478 0.20 8.44 -20.02
CA GLU A 478 0.33 9.56 -20.95
C GLU A 478 1.56 10.42 -20.64
N ARG A 479 1.79 10.72 -19.36
CA ARG A 479 2.97 11.47 -18.90
C ARG A 479 4.27 10.73 -19.19
N LEU A 480 4.32 9.41 -18.99
CA LEU A 480 5.49 8.62 -19.38
C LEU A 480 5.71 8.65 -20.90
N ALA A 481 4.65 8.50 -21.69
CA ALA A 481 4.76 8.60 -23.15
C ALA A 481 5.28 9.98 -23.60
N GLN A 482 4.82 11.06 -22.95
CA GLN A 482 5.33 12.41 -23.18
C GLN A 482 6.80 12.55 -22.77
N ALA A 483 7.16 12.10 -21.55
CA ALA A 483 8.54 12.17 -21.06
C ALA A 483 9.51 11.45 -21.99
N ARG A 484 9.12 10.27 -22.51
CA ARG A 484 9.92 9.53 -23.49
C ARG A 484 10.09 10.30 -24.80
N ARG A 485 9.06 10.99 -25.30
CA ARG A 485 9.17 11.85 -26.49
C ARG A 485 10.14 13.00 -26.25
N THR A 486 9.97 13.71 -25.14
CA THR A 486 10.83 14.84 -24.75
C THR A 486 12.30 14.44 -24.63
N LEU A 487 12.57 13.26 -24.06
CA LEU A 487 13.92 12.71 -23.93
C LEU A 487 14.45 12.02 -25.19
N GLY A 488 13.68 11.96 -26.28
CA GLY A 488 14.09 11.31 -27.53
C GLY A 488 14.18 9.77 -27.47
N LEU A 489 13.45 9.13 -26.55
CA LEU A 489 13.53 7.69 -26.27
C LEU A 489 12.56 6.85 -27.11
N VAL A 490 12.96 6.57 -28.34
CA VAL A 490 12.20 5.71 -29.26
C VAL A 490 12.46 4.22 -28.96
N PRO A 491 11.44 3.36 -28.83
CA PRO A 491 11.64 1.91 -28.69
C PRO A 491 12.40 1.35 -29.90
N VAL A 492 13.45 0.59 -29.66
CA VAL A 492 14.28 0.05 -30.75
C VAL A 492 13.59 -1.21 -31.30
N SER A 493 13.00 -1.13 -32.50
CA SER A 493 12.50 -2.31 -33.21
C SER A 493 13.66 -3.24 -33.57
N ALA A 494 13.42 -4.57 -33.53
CA ALA A 494 14.41 -5.51 -34.04
C ALA A 494 14.65 -5.20 -35.53
N VAL A 495 15.92 -5.27 -35.94
CA VAL A 495 16.36 -5.11 -37.34
C VAL A 495 15.52 -6.04 -38.21
N ALA A 496 14.82 -5.47 -39.19
CA ALA A 496 14.21 -6.24 -40.26
C ALA A 496 15.34 -6.95 -41.02
N ALA A 497 15.35 -8.28 -40.97
CA ALA A 497 16.06 -9.07 -41.95
C ALA A 497 15.47 -8.75 -43.34
N GLU A 498 16.34 -8.71 -44.33
CA GLU A 498 16.14 -8.25 -45.71
C GLU A 498 14.88 -8.80 -46.40
N ASP A 499 14.41 -7.99 -47.36
CA ASP A 499 13.26 -8.20 -48.24
C ASP A 499 13.11 -9.64 -48.78
N ASP A 500 11.96 -10.26 -48.49
CA ASP A 500 11.44 -11.40 -49.25
C ASP A 500 10.41 -10.91 -50.30
N PRO A 501 10.69 -11.00 -51.61
CA PRO A 501 9.84 -10.47 -52.67
C PRO A 501 8.56 -11.29 -52.94
N ALA A 502 8.20 -12.27 -52.10
CA ALA A 502 7.08 -13.18 -52.36
C ALA A 502 5.69 -12.74 -51.86
N ARG A 503 5.50 -11.52 -51.35
CA ARG A 503 4.17 -10.99 -50.97
C ARG A 503 3.74 -9.77 -51.78
N ARG A 504 3.59 -9.97 -53.09
CA ARG A 504 2.68 -9.15 -53.92
C ARG A 504 1.59 -10.05 -54.47
N GLY A 505 0.36 -9.87 -53.98
CA GLY A 505 -0.78 -10.68 -54.42
C GLY A 505 -2.11 -10.22 -53.85
N CYS A 506 -2.72 -9.28 -54.58
CA CYS A 506 -4.16 -9.01 -54.66
C CYS A 506 -4.85 -8.02 -53.67
N PRO A 507 -5.88 -7.30 -54.16
CA PRO A 507 -6.14 -5.90 -53.81
C PRO A 507 -7.44 -5.71 -53.01
N ALA A 508 -7.55 -4.54 -52.36
CA ALA A 508 -8.74 -4.09 -51.66
C ALA A 508 -9.91 -3.77 -52.63
N PRO A 509 -11.17 -4.07 -52.27
CA PRO A 509 -12.34 -3.33 -52.76
C PRO A 509 -12.62 -2.18 -51.76
N GLY A 510 -12.83 -0.92 -52.15
CA GLY A 510 -13.75 -0.42 -53.16
C GLY A 510 -14.80 0.43 -52.43
N ARG A 511 -14.63 1.76 -52.42
CA ARG A 511 -15.57 2.72 -51.81
C ARG A 511 -16.69 3.09 -52.80
N GLY A 512 -17.93 3.12 -52.27
CA GLY A 512 -19.06 3.93 -52.74
C GLY A 512 -20.37 3.15 -52.96
N PRO A 513 -21.58 3.76 -52.94
CA PRO A 513 -21.95 5.13 -52.55
C PRO A 513 -23.01 5.20 -51.41
N VAL A 514 -23.20 6.41 -50.88
CA VAL A 514 -24.19 6.81 -49.88
C VAL A 514 -25.58 6.91 -50.50
N ALA A 515 -26.60 6.37 -49.83
CA ALA A 515 -28.03 6.68 -50.07
C ALA A 515 -28.75 6.87 -48.72
N ARG A 516 -29.60 7.91 -48.67
CA ARG A 516 -30.34 8.46 -47.52
C ARG A 516 -31.65 7.69 -47.22
N ARG A 517 -32.23 8.03 -46.05
CA ARG A 517 -33.64 7.91 -45.56
C ARG A 517 -33.83 6.84 -44.47
N ASP A 518 -34.51 7.04 -43.34
CA ASP A 518 -35.39 8.11 -42.84
C ASP A 518 -35.37 8.13 -41.29
N ASP A 519 -35.69 9.30 -40.73
CA ASP A 519 -35.96 9.59 -39.31
C ASP A 519 -37.32 8.97 -38.87
N PRO A 520 -37.50 8.61 -37.58
CA PRO A 520 -38.70 9.14 -36.93
C PRO A 520 -38.45 9.55 -35.47
N ALA A 521 -38.42 10.87 -35.26
CA ALA A 521 -38.93 11.48 -34.06
C ALA A 521 -40.47 11.33 -33.96
N HIS A 522 -40.96 11.38 -32.71
CA HIS A 522 -42.35 11.32 -32.25
C HIS A 522 -43.05 9.94 -32.15
N ARG A 523 -42.96 9.36 -30.95
CA ARG A 523 -44.11 8.70 -30.31
C ARG A 523 -44.27 9.19 -28.88
N SER A 524 -45.27 10.07 -28.72
CA SER A 524 -46.25 10.15 -27.64
C SER A 524 -45.95 9.34 -26.37
N GLU A 525 -45.60 10.05 -25.30
CA GLU A 525 -45.59 9.56 -23.93
C GLU A 525 -47.00 9.13 -23.49
N SER A 526 -47.10 7.90 -22.98
CA SER A 526 -48.14 7.43 -22.08
C SER A 526 -47.43 6.67 -20.94
N PRO A 527 -47.86 6.82 -19.67
CA PRO A 527 -47.11 6.35 -18.52
C PRO A 527 -47.08 4.81 -18.49
N VAL A 528 -45.87 4.24 -18.48
CA VAL A 528 -45.67 2.79 -18.30
C VAL A 528 -46.13 2.43 -16.89
N SER A 529 -47.14 1.57 -16.81
CA SER A 529 -47.64 0.97 -15.58
C SER A 529 -46.51 0.19 -14.88
N ASN A 530 -46.02 0.69 -13.74
CA ASN A 530 -45.02 0.07 -12.84
C ASN A 530 -45.53 -1.18 -12.09
N ALA A 531 -46.53 -1.89 -12.61
CA ALA A 531 -46.99 -3.15 -12.02
C ALA A 531 -46.10 -4.30 -12.50
N VAL A 532 -45.56 -5.10 -11.56
CA VAL A 532 -44.90 -6.36 -11.89
C VAL A 532 -45.88 -7.24 -12.66
N ASP A 533 -45.53 -7.60 -13.90
CA ASP A 533 -46.36 -8.43 -14.75
C ASP A 533 -46.54 -9.84 -14.13
N ARG A 534 -47.74 -10.42 -14.31
CA ARG A 534 -48.03 -11.80 -13.91
C ARG A 534 -47.08 -12.79 -14.57
N ASP A 535 -46.63 -12.53 -15.80
CA ASP A 535 -45.62 -13.35 -16.48
C ASP A 535 -44.31 -13.43 -15.68
N LEU A 536 -43.83 -12.30 -15.15
CA LEU A 536 -42.62 -12.30 -14.32
C LEU A 536 -42.80 -13.14 -13.05
N LEU A 537 -43.95 -13.03 -12.37
CA LEU A 537 -44.23 -13.85 -11.17
C LEU A 537 -44.26 -15.35 -11.49
N VAL A 538 -44.80 -15.75 -12.65
CA VAL A 538 -44.78 -17.16 -13.10
C VAL A 538 -43.34 -17.62 -13.33
N ARG A 539 -42.53 -16.84 -14.04
CA ARG A 539 -41.13 -17.20 -14.32
C ARG A 539 -40.25 -17.21 -13.06
N LEU A 540 -40.54 -16.32 -12.12
CA LEU A 540 -39.92 -16.34 -10.79
C LEU A 540 -40.32 -17.61 -10.03
N HIS A 541 -41.60 -17.98 -10.04
CA HIS A 541 -42.07 -19.23 -9.44
C HIS A 541 -41.38 -20.47 -10.05
N GLU A 542 -41.23 -20.52 -11.38
CA GLU A 542 -40.48 -21.59 -12.06
C GLU A 542 -39.00 -21.64 -11.65
N ALA A 543 -38.39 -20.47 -11.39
CA ALA A 543 -36.99 -20.38 -11.01
C ALA A 543 -36.69 -20.83 -9.58
N VAL A 544 -37.62 -20.65 -8.62
CA VAL A 544 -37.35 -20.93 -7.18
C VAL A 544 -38.34 -21.91 -6.53
N GLY A 545 -39.34 -22.37 -7.28
CA GLY A 545 -40.43 -23.21 -6.81
C GLY A 545 -41.39 -22.53 -5.83
N SER A 546 -42.40 -23.28 -5.39
CA SER A 546 -43.44 -22.81 -4.46
C SER A 546 -42.89 -22.36 -3.09
N ALA A 547 -41.83 -22.99 -2.62
CA ALA A 547 -41.17 -22.61 -1.37
C ALA A 547 -40.36 -21.30 -1.47
N GLY A 548 -40.03 -20.90 -2.70
CA GLY A 548 -39.20 -19.73 -2.98
C GLY A 548 -39.96 -18.46 -3.31
N LEU A 549 -41.23 -18.52 -3.72
CA LEU A 549 -42.02 -17.31 -4.02
C LEU A 549 -43.09 -17.07 -2.95
N VAL A 550 -43.12 -15.86 -2.38
CA VAL A 550 -44.12 -15.43 -1.40
C VAL A 550 -44.82 -14.18 -1.92
N THR A 551 -46.12 -14.31 -2.19
CA THR A 551 -47.02 -13.22 -2.62
C THR A 551 -48.15 -12.96 -1.63
N ASP A 552 -48.25 -13.78 -0.58
CA ASP A 552 -49.22 -13.63 0.50
C ASP A 552 -48.83 -12.43 1.40
N PRO A 553 -49.66 -11.38 1.49
CA PRO A 553 -49.34 -10.17 2.25
C PRO A 553 -48.96 -10.44 3.71
N ASP A 554 -49.61 -11.40 4.38
CA ASP A 554 -49.34 -11.70 5.79
C ASP A 554 -47.96 -12.30 6.00
N ARG A 555 -47.53 -13.14 5.05
CA ARG A 555 -46.20 -13.76 5.05
C ARG A 555 -45.10 -12.82 4.58
N MET A 556 -45.44 -11.79 3.81
CA MET A 556 -44.49 -10.77 3.37
C MET A 556 -44.16 -9.76 4.48
N ARG A 557 -45.06 -9.54 5.44
CA ARG A 557 -44.97 -8.48 6.46
C ARG A 557 -43.60 -8.36 7.14
N GLY A 558 -42.98 -9.48 7.53
CA GLY A 558 -41.67 -9.49 8.20
C GLY A 558 -40.48 -9.05 7.32
N HIS A 559 -40.67 -9.01 6.00
CA HIS A 559 -39.68 -8.56 5.03
C HIS A 559 -39.84 -7.08 4.64
N LEU A 560 -40.98 -6.48 4.98
CA LEU A 560 -41.39 -5.14 4.54
C LEU A 560 -41.18 -4.05 5.62
N THR A 561 -40.74 -4.45 6.80
CA THR A 561 -40.46 -3.56 7.93
C THR A 561 -39.04 -3.82 8.43
N ASP A 562 -38.30 -2.79 8.84
CA ASP A 562 -36.95 -2.97 9.41
C ASP A 562 -37.00 -3.41 10.88
N TRP A 563 -35.83 -3.74 11.43
CA TRP A 563 -35.66 -4.19 12.81
C TRP A 563 -36.23 -3.23 13.87
N ARG A 564 -36.20 -1.92 13.61
CA ARG A 564 -36.64 -0.88 14.57
C ARG A 564 -38.05 -0.36 14.30
N ASP A 565 -38.75 -0.89 13.30
CA ASP A 565 -40.04 -0.37 12.83
C ASP A 565 -40.00 1.10 12.38
N ALA A 566 -38.81 1.58 11.98
CA ALA A 566 -38.57 2.93 11.49
C ALA A 566 -38.86 3.08 10.00
N TYR A 567 -38.74 2.00 9.22
CA TYR A 567 -38.96 1.98 7.77
C TYR A 567 -39.98 0.91 7.41
N ARG A 568 -40.96 1.29 6.58
CA ARG A 568 -42.02 0.41 6.07
C ARG A 568 -42.12 0.54 4.56
N GLY A 569 -41.96 -0.57 3.85
CA GLY A 569 -42.00 -0.67 2.40
C GLY A 569 -43.15 -1.52 1.88
N ARG A 570 -43.21 -1.68 0.56
CA ARG A 570 -44.10 -2.57 -0.17
C ARG A 570 -43.29 -3.27 -1.27
N ALA A 571 -43.56 -4.55 -1.49
CA ALA A 571 -42.96 -5.32 -2.57
C ALA A 571 -44.05 -6.02 -3.38
N ALA A 572 -43.76 -6.32 -4.65
CA ALA A 572 -44.63 -7.14 -5.49
C ALA A 572 -44.63 -8.60 -5.04
N ALA A 573 -43.47 -9.10 -4.61
CA ALA A 573 -43.28 -10.41 -4.02
C ALA A 573 -41.99 -10.44 -3.19
N VAL A 574 -41.89 -11.42 -2.29
CA VAL A 574 -40.63 -11.83 -1.68
C VAL A 574 -40.16 -13.10 -2.37
N VAL A 575 -38.94 -13.09 -2.90
CA VAL A 575 -38.30 -14.24 -3.55
C VAL A 575 -37.18 -14.76 -2.67
N ARG A 576 -37.15 -16.08 -2.44
CA ARG A 576 -36.29 -16.78 -1.48
C ARG A 576 -35.55 -17.92 -2.19
N PRO A 577 -34.51 -17.61 -2.98
CA PRO A 577 -33.74 -18.63 -3.70
C PRO A 577 -32.98 -19.54 -2.73
N GLY A 578 -32.84 -20.82 -3.11
CA GLY A 578 -32.13 -21.87 -2.37
C GLY A 578 -30.72 -22.19 -2.90
N SER A 579 -30.28 -21.57 -4.00
CA SER A 579 -28.91 -21.70 -4.53
C SER A 579 -28.44 -20.42 -5.23
N ALA A 580 -27.13 -20.32 -5.51
CA ALA A 580 -26.56 -19.19 -6.25
C ALA A 580 -27.09 -19.10 -7.69
N GLU A 581 -27.35 -20.24 -8.33
CA GLU A 581 -27.97 -20.33 -9.66
C GLU A 581 -29.41 -19.81 -9.64
N GLU A 582 -30.17 -20.12 -8.58
CA GLU A 582 -31.50 -19.54 -8.40
C GLU A 582 -31.45 -18.02 -8.23
N VAL A 583 -30.49 -17.48 -7.45
CA VAL A 583 -30.27 -16.02 -7.34
C VAL A 583 -29.95 -15.43 -8.71
N SER A 584 -29.02 -16.02 -9.45
CA SER A 584 -28.63 -15.60 -10.82
C SER A 584 -29.85 -15.55 -11.75
N ARG A 585 -30.68 -16.59 -11.75
CA ARG A 585 -31.91 -16.64 -12.57
C ARG A 585 -32.90 -15.55 -12.18
N VAL A 586 -33.14 -15.35 -10.88
CA VAL A 586 -34.07 -14.33 -10.37
C VAL A 586 -33.60 -12.93 -10.74
N VAL A 587 -32.33 -12.59 -10.45
CA VAL A 587 -31.76 -11.28 -10.77
C VAL A 587 -31.80 -11.03 -12.29
N GLY A 588 -31.42 -12.01 -13.10
CA GLY A 588 -31.48 -11.90 -14.56
C GLY A 588 -32.91 -11.76 -15.12
N LEU A 589 -33.91 -12.40 -14.51
CA LEU A 589 -35.32 -12.22 -14.87
C LEU A 589 -35.81 -10.81 -14.55
N CYS A 590 -35.51 -10.31 -13.34
CA CYS A 590 -35.86 -8.96 -12.93
C CYS A 590 -35.16 -7.91 -13.80
N HIS A 591 -33.88 -8.10 -14.12
CA HIS A 591 -33.11 -7.23 -15.00
C HIS A 591 -33.76 -7.08 -16.39
N ARG A 592 -34.12 -8.21 -17.03
CA ARG A 592 -34.81 -8.20 -18.33
C ARG A 592 -36.19 -7.57 -18.29
N ALA A 593 -36.87 -7.64 -17.14
CA ALA A 593 -38.19 -7.06 -16.93
C ALA A 593 -38.15 -5.60 -16.45
N GLY A 594 -36.97 -5.02 -16.23
CA GLY A 594 -36.83 -3.67 -15.67
C GLY A 594 -37.33 -3.54 -14.23
N VAL A 595 -37.34 -4.64 -13.46
CA VAL A 595 -37.85 -4.69 -12.09
C VAL A 595 -36.70 -4.61 -11.09
N ALA A 596 -36.82 -3.68 -10.14
CA ALA A 596 -35.80 -3.49 -9.11
C ALA A 596 -35.80 -4.63 -8.07
N VAL A 597 -34.61 -4.93 -7.56
CA VAL A 597 -34.36 -5.98 -6.57
C VAL A 597 -33.76 -5.38 -5.30
N VAL A 598 -34.27 -5.76 -4.14
CA VAL A 598 -33.76 -5.36 -2.82
C VAL A 598 -33.22 -6.60 -2.11
N PRO A 599 -31.89 -6.79 -2.04
CA PRO A 599 -31.28 -7.92 -1.33
C PRO A 599 -31.53 -7.82 0.18
N GLN A 600 -31.89 -8.94 0.79
CA GLN A 600 -32.18 -9.00 2.23
C GLN A 600 -31.58 -10.26 2.87
N GLY A 601 -30.77 -10.04 3.91
CA GLY A 601 -30.26 -11.09 4.78
C GLY A 601 -31.17 -11.31 5.99
N GLY A 602 -30.63 -11.15 7.19
CA GLY A 602 -31.36 -11.25 8.47
C GLY A 602 -32.28 -10.07 8.81
N ASN A 603 -32.31 -9.03 7.96
CA ASN A 603 -33.09 -7.80 8.17
C ASN A 603 -32.81 -7.06 9.50
N THR A 604 -31.55 -7.11 9.96
CA THR A 604 -31.10 -6.47 11.22
C THR A 604 -30.40 -5.11 11.01
N GLY A 605 -30.35 -4.61 9.77
CA GLY A 605 -29.70 -3.34 9.44
C GLY A 605 -30.50 -2.14 9.98
N LEU A 606 -29.80 -1.09 10.41
CA LEU A 606 -30.43 0.04 11.11
C LEU A 606 -30.70 1.26 10.21
N CYS A 607 -30.22 1.23 8.97
CA CYS A 607 -30.27 2.36 8.05
C CYS A 607 -31.32 2.23 6.95
N GLY A 608 -32.24 1.25 7.05
CA GLY A 608 -33.29 1.02 6.05
C GLY A 608 -32.80 0.38 4.74
N GLY A 609 -31.53 -0.04 4.66
CA GLY A 609 -30.93 -0.60 3.44
C GLY A 609 -31.57 -1.92 2.96
N SER A 610 -32.22 -2.66 3.86
CA SER A 610 -32.85 -3.96 3.58
C SER A 610 -34.36 -3.89 3.28
N VAL A 611 -34.97 -2.70 3.34
CA VAL A 611 -36.42 -2.53 3.17
C VAL A 611 -36.73 -1.98 1.77
N PRO A 612 -37.73 -2.54 1.06
CA PRO A 612 -38.24 -1.98 -0.19
C PRO A 612 -38.80 -0.56 -0.04
N ASP A 613 -38.93 0.16 -1.16
CA ASP A 613 -39.64 1.44 -1.17
C ASP A 613 -41.17 1.26 -1.01
N SER A 614 -41.92 2.36 -1.04
CA SER A 614 -43.38 2.34 -0.88
C SER A 614 -44.15 2.01 -2.16
N SER A 615 -43.47 1.82 -3.31
CA SER A 615 -44.12 1.66 -4.61
C SER A 615 -44.89 0.34 -4.74
N GLY A 616 -44.40 -0.73 -4.09
CA GLY A 616 -44.91 -2.08 -4.30
C GLY A 616 -44.47 -2.72 -5.61
N ALA A 617 -43.59 -2.07 -6.38
CA ALA A 617 -43.10 -2.57 -7.68
C ALA A 617 -41.80 -3.38 -7.57
N GLN A 618 -41.13 -3.36 -6.42
CA GLN A 618 -39.83 -4.01 -6.21
C GLN A 618 -39.98 -5.48 -5.79
N ILE A 619 -38.96 -6.28 -6.08
CA ILE A 619 -38.81 -7.64 -5.55
C ILE A 619 -37.89 -7.62 -4.33
N ALA A 620 -38.38 -8.08 -3.18
CA ALA A 620 -37.55 -8.33 -2.01
C ALA A 620 -36.86 -9.70 -2.16
N LEU A 621 -35.53 -9.73 -2.26
CA LEU A 621 -34.76 -10.95 -2.46
C LEU A 621 -34.14 -11.43 -1.14
N SER A 622 -34.81 -12.35 -0.46
CA SER A 622 -34.34 -12.90 0.81
C SER A 622 -33.37 -14.06 0.60
N LEU A 623 -32.14 -13.92 1.11
CA LEU A 623 -31.09 -14.94 1.02
C LEU A 623 -31.17 -16.01 2.12
N THR A 624 -32.16 -15.96 3.00
CA THR A 624 -32.28 -16.81 4.21
C THR A 624 -32.36 -18.33 3.94
N ARG A 625 -32.55 -18.77 2.69
CA ARG A 625 -32.51 -20.19 2.31
C ARG A 625 -31.11 -20.68 1.91
N LEU A 626 -30.17 -19.78 1.65
CA LEU A 626 -28.74 -20.07 1.39
C LEU A 626 -28.00 -20.29 2.71
N ARG A 627 -28.23 -21.45 3.33
CA ARG A 627 -27.88 -21.73 4.74
C ARG A 627 -26.76 -22.75 4.93
N ARG A 628 -26.03 -23.13 3.88
CA ARG A 628 -24.99 -24.15 3.98
C ARG A 628 -23.65 -23.55 4.41
N VAL A 629 -23.03 -24.20 5.39
CA VAL A 629 -21.57 -24.19 5.56
C VAL A 629 -21.03 -25.19 4.54
N ARG A 630 -20.37 -24.71 3.48
CA ARG A 630 -19.89 -25.53 2.36
C ARG A 630 -18.65 -26.35 2.78
N GLU A 631 -17.73 -25.72 3.52
CA GLU A 631 -16.46 -26.32 3.92
C GLU A 631 -15.89 -25.63 5.16
N VAL A 632 -15.26 -26.39 6.05
CA VAL A 632 -14.36 -25.89 7.07
C VAL A 632 -13.00 -26.53 6.81
N ASP A 633 -11.96 -25.73 6.60
CA ASP A 633 -10.58 -26.18 6.41
C ASP A 633 -9.74 -25.71 7.61
N PRO A 634 -9.50 -26.61 8.60
CA PRO A 634 -8.71 -26.24 9.77
C PRO A 634 -7.24 -25.97 9.48
N ALA A 635 -6.68 -26.58 8.43
CA ALA A 635 -5.28 -26.43 8.07
C ALA A 635 -5.02 -25.05 7.44
N ASN A 636 -5.93 -24.61 6.57
CA ASN A 636 -5.90 -23.26 5.98
C ASN A 636 -6.49 -22.18 6.91
N GLN A 637 -7.18 -22.62 7.98
CA GLN A 637 -7.96 -21.80 8.90
C GLN A 637 -8.98 -20.95 8.15
N THR A 638 -9.81 -21.62 7.35
CA THR A 638 -10.86 -20.97 6.55
C THR A 638 -12.20 -21.68 6.68
N ILE A 639 -13.27 -20.93 6.48
CA ILE A 639 -14.61 -21.47 6.35
C ILE A 639 -15.30 -20.89 5.12
N THR A 640 -15.86 -21.77 4.28
CA THR A 640 -16.64 -21.38 3.11
C THR A 640 -18.12 -21.51 3.46
N VAL A 641 -18.85 -20.40 3.40
CA VAL A 641 -20.26 -20.32 3.83
C VAL A 641 -21.13 -19.62 2.80
N GLU A 642 -22.39 -20.03 2.73
CA GLU A 642 -23.41 -19.31 1.98
C GLU A 642 -23.85 -18.02 2.70
N ALA A 643 -24.27 -17.01 1.93
CA ALA A 643 -24.58 -15.67 2.42
C ALA A 643 -25.77 -15.60 3.41
N GLY A 644 -26.66 -16.59 3.39
CA GLY A 644 -27.79 -16.69 4.30
C GLY A 644 -27.48 -17.37 5.64
N VAL A 645 -26.25 -17.86 5.84
CA VAL A 645 -25.85 -18.47 7.12
C VAL A 645 -25.85 -17.40 8.21
N VAL A 646 -26.54 -17.67 9.31
CA VAL A 646 -26.56 -16.82 10.51
C VAL A 646 -25.17 -16.78 11.15
N LEU A 647 -24.72 -15.62 11.62
CA LEU A 647 -23.40 -15.43 12.22
C LEU A 647 -23.11 -16.45 13.33
N GLU A 648 -24.05 -16.63 14.26
CA GLU A 648 -23.91 -17.61 15.35
C GLU A 648 -23.66 -19.05 14.85
N ASN A 649 -24.23 -19.41 13.69
CA ASN A 649 -24.00 -20.73 13.08
C ASN A 649 -22.58 -20.86 12.51
N VAL A 650 -22.01 -19.79 11.95
CA VAL A 650 -20.60 -19.77 11.52
C VAL A 650 -19.67 -19.89 12.73
N GLN A 651 -19.95 -19.14 13.80
CA GLN A 651 -19.17 -19.23 15.03
C GLN A 651 -19.25 -20.63 15.64
N ARG A 652 -20.43 -21.27 15.64
CA ARG A 652 -20.61 -22.65 16.09
C ARG A 652 -19.80 -23.64 15.25
N ALA A 653 -19.89 -23.56 13.92
CA ALA A 653 -19.12 -24.44 13.02
C ALA A 653 -17.60 -24.27 13.21
N ALA A 654 -17.12 -23.04 13.42
CA ALA A 654 -15.73 -22.78 13.75
C ALA A 654 -15.33 -23.41 15.10
N ARG A 655 -16.16 -23.26 16.15
CA ARG A 655 -15.91 -23.85 17.47
C ARG A 655 -15.87 -25.37 17.43
N GLU A 656 -16.78 -26.01 16.69
CA GLU A 656 -16.80 -27.47 16.49
C GLU A 656 -15.51 -27.97 15.81
N ALA A 657 -14.87 -27.14 14.97
CA ALA A 657 -13.56 -27.40 14.38
C ALA A 657 -12.37 -26.97 15.25
N GLY A 658 -12.60 -26.55 16.50
CA GLY A 658 -11.53 -26.10 17.41
C GLY A 658 -10.94 -24.73 17.06
N LEU A 659 -11.68 -23.90 16.31
CA LEU A 659 -11.28 -22.58 15.82
C LEU A 659 -12.25 -21.49 16.29
N LEU A 660 -11.92 -20.24 15.96
CA LEU A 660 -12.67 -19.02 16.26
C LEU A 660 -13.01 -18.31 14.95
N PHE A 661 -14.28 -17.95 14.79
CA PHE A 661 -14.66 -16.84 13.93
C PHE A 661 -14.91 -15.60 14.81
N PRO A 662 -14.12 -14.53 14.70
CA PRO A 662 -13.99 -13.53 15.76
C PRO A 662 -15.04 -12.42 15.73
N LEU A 663 -15.78 -12.24 14.62
CA LEU A 663 -16.83 -11.22 14.55
C LEU A 663 -17.92 -11.54 15.59
N SER A 664 -18.22 -10.57 16.45
CA SER A 664 -19.26 -10.65 17.49
C SER A 664 -20.01 -9.32 17.57
N LEU A 665 -21.34 -9.38 17.56
CA LEU A 665 -22.21 -8.21 17.55
C LEU A 665 -23.59 -8.57 18.09
N GLY A 666 -24.34 -7.59 18.62
CA GLY A 666 -25.60 -7.86 19.35
C GLY A 666 -26.69 -8.58 18.53
N ALA A 667 -26.67 -8.47 17.20
CA ALA A 667 -27.60 -9.14 16.31
C ALA A 667 -27.14 -10.55 15.84
N GLN A 668 -26.10 -11.16 16.43
CA GLN A 668 -25.46 -12.38 15.92
C GLN A 668 -26.39 -13.59 15.72
N GLY A 669 -27.46 -13.69 16.51
CA GLY A 669 -28.47 -14.75 16.40
C GLY A 669 -29.43 -14.59 15.20
N ASN A 670 -29.43 -13.43 14.53
CA ASN A 670 -30.34 -13.10 13.43
C ASN A 670 -29.62 -12.60 12.18
N CYS A 671 -28.52 -11.87 12.32
CA CYS A 671 -27.75 -11.35 11.18
C CYS A 671 -27.13 -12.49 10.36
N THR A 672 -27.03 -12.30 9.05
CA THR A 672 -26.45 -13.30 8.14
C THR A 672 -25.09 -12.82 7.63
N ILE A 673 -24.23 -13.75 7.22
CA ILE A 673 -22.90 -13.45 6.68
C ILE A 673 -22.96 -12.50 5.48
N GLY A 674 -23.90 -12.70 4.57
CA GLY A 674 -24.12 -11.81 3.42
C GLY A 674 -24.48 -10.39 3.84
N GLY A 675 -25.30 -10.23 4.90
CA GLY A 675 -25.61 -8.93 5.48
C GLY A 675 -24.37 -8.28 6.09
N ASN A 676 -23.62 -9.03 6.91
CA ASN A 676 -22.40 -8.55 7.55
C ASN A 676 -21.35 -8.11 6.52
N LEU A 677 -21.20 -8.84 5.41
CA LEU A 677 -20.33 -8.44 4.29
C LEU A 677 -20.86 -7.20 3.58
N ALA A 678 -22.14 -7.18 3.22
CA ALA A 678 -22.74 -6.07 2.48
C ALA A 678 -22.68 -4.76 3.27
N THR A 679 -22.72 -4.78 4.60
CA THR A 679 -22.59 -3.58 5.45
C THR A 679 -21.17 -3.35 5.97
N ASN A 680 -20.21 -4.23 5.65
CA ASN A 680 -18.89 -4.26 6.27
C ASN A 680 -18.93 -4.20 7.80
N ALA A 681 -19.73 -5.08 8.42
CA ALA A 681 -19.96 -5.08 9.85
C ALA A 681 -18.65 -5.13 10.66
N GLY A 682 -18.63 -4.32 11.72
CA GLY A 682 -17.66 -4.36 12.81
C GLY A 682 -18.23 -5.05 14.05
N GLY A 683 -17.59 -4.79 15.19
CA GLY A 683 -17.90 -5.39 16.48
C GLY A 683 -16.76 -5.16 17.48
N THR A 684 -16.95 -5.65 18.71
CA THR A 684 -16.06 -5.33 19.85
C THR A 684 -14.60 -5.77 19.68
N ALA A 685 -14.32 -6.69 18.76
CA ALA A 685 -12.99 -7.27 18.54
C ALA A 685 -12.28 -6.77 17.27
N VAL A 686 -12.80 -5.72 16.61
CA VAL A 686 -12.20 -5.13 15.38
C VAL A 686 -10.76 -4.69 15.63
N LEU A 687 -10.47 -4.13 16.81
CA LEU A 687 -9.11 -3.73 17.20
C LEU A 687 -8.06 -4.85 17.08
N ARG A 688 -8.48 -6.11 17.13
CA ARG A 688 -7.61 -7.29 17.02
C ARG A 688 -7.70 -7.97 15.66
N TYR A 689 -8.92 -8.20 15.18
CA TYR A 689 -9.17 -9.09 14.04
C TYR A 689 -9.61 -8.35 12.77
N GLY A 690 -9.91 -7.05 12.87
CA GLY A 690 -10.45 -6.25 11.78
C GLY A 690 -11.96 -6.45 11.58
N THR A 691 -12.45 -5.78 10.54
CA THR A 691 -13.86 -5.78 10.10
C THR A 691 -14.18 -7.00 9.24
N MET A 692 -15.43 -7.16 8.79
CA MET A 692 -15.76 -8.18 7.79
C MET A 692 -14.90 -8.12 6.53
N ARG A 693 -14.45 -6.94 6.12
CA ARG A 693 -13.49 -6.77 5.02
C ARG A 693 -12.20 -7.53 5.25
N ASP A 694 -11.65 -7.43 6.45
CA ASP A 694 -10.38 -8.04 6.85
C ASP A 694 -10.52 -9.56 7.06
N LEU A 695 -11.72 -9.99 7.47
CA LEU A 695 -12.05 -11.41 7.69
C LEU A 695 -12.35 -12.19 6.41
N THR A 696 -12.33 -11.56 5.23
CA THR A 696 -12.78 -12.19 3.97
C THR A 696 -11.63 -12.46 3.01
N LEU A 697 -11.51 -13.70 2.52
CA LEU A 697 -10.53 -14.09 1.50
C LEU A 697 -11.12 -14.10 0.09
N GLY A 698 -12.38 -14.51 -0.07
CA GLY A 698 -13.03 -14.64 -1.37
C GLY A 698 -14.55 -14.52 -1.30
N LEU A 699 -15.19 -14.16 -2.41
CA LEU A 699 -16.64 -13.99 -2.54
C LEU A 699 -17.18 -14.65 -3.81
N GLU A 700 -18.44 -15.08 -3.75
CA GLU A 700 -19.29 -15.41 -4.90
C GLU A 700 -20.38 -14.34 -4.98
N VAL A 701 -20.52 -13.69 -6.14
CA VAL A 701 -21.47 -12.57 -6.30
C VAL A 701 -22.25 -12.71 -7.59
N VAL A 702 -23.58 -12.55 -7.50
CA VAL A 702 -24.46 -12.37 -8.65
C VAL A 702 -24.54 -10.88 -8.99
N LEU A 703 -24.11 -10.52 -10.19
CA LEU A 703 -24.16 -9.16 -10.71
C LEU A 703 -25.58 -8.74 -11.09
N PRO A 704 -25.87 -7.43 -11.23
CA PRO A 704 -27.20 -6.90 -11.54
C PRO A 704 -27.85 -7.41 -12.84
N ASP A 705 -27.06 -7.96 -13.77
CA ASP A 705 -27.55 -8.60 -15.00
C ASP A 705 -27.76 -10.12 -14.88
N GLY A 706 -27.48 -10.69 -13.70
CA GLY A 706 -27.59 -12.10 -13.39
C GLY A 706 -26.31 -12.91 -13.60
N ARG A 707 -25.22 -12.35 -14.14
CA ARG A 707 -23.94 -13.08 -14.24
C ARG A 707 -23.38 -13.42 -12.86
N VAL A 708 -22.71 -14.56 -12.73
CA VAL A 708 -22.01 -14.96 -11.51
C VAL A 708 -20.53 -14.64 -11.65
N TRP A 709 -19.99 -13.90 -10.68
CA TRP A 709 -18.55 -13.81 -10.44
C TRP A 709 -18.17 -14.76 -9.30
N ASP A 710 -17.35 -15.76 -9.61
CA ASP A 710 -16.80 -16.69 -8.64
C ASP A 710 -15.34 -16.34 -8.30
N GLY A 711 -15.18 -15.78 -7.10
CA GLY A 711 -13.90 -15.49 -6.46
C GLY A 711 -13.72 -16.25 -5.15
N LEU A 712 -14.35 -17.43 -4.96
CA LEU A 712 -14.25 -18.23 -3.73
C LEU A 712 -12.87 -18.92 -3.59
N ARG A 713 -11.84 -18.12 -3.34
CA ARG A 713 -10.47 -18.61 -3.14
C ARG A 713 -10.09 -18.47 -1.67
N GLY A 714 -9.68 -19.57 -1.04
CA GLY A 714 -9.11 -19.58 0.31
C GLY A 714 -7.64 -19.17 0.36
N LEU A 715 -7.17 -18.33 -0.56
CA LEU A 715 -5.75 -17.96 -0.64
C LEU A 715 -5.47 -16.75 0.27
N ARG A 716 -4.40 -16.84 1.06
CA ARG A 716 -3.91 -15.71 1.88
C ARG A 716 -3.25 -14.61 1.05
N LYS A 717 -2.79 -14.94 -0.16
CA LYS A 717 -2.17 -14.03 -1.11
C LYS A 717 -2.64 -14.38 -2.52
N ASP A 718 -3.34 -13.45 -3.16
CA ASP A 718 -3.79 -13.56 -4.56
C ASP A 718 -3.72 -12.18 -5.21
N ASN A 719 -2.60 -11.87 -5.86
CA ASN A 719 -2.36 -10.58 -6.53
C ASN A 719 -2.61 -10.68 -8.05
N THR A 720 -3.55 -11.52 -8.49
CA THR A 720 -3.85 -11.78 -9.90
C THR A 720 -4.86 -10.78 -10.50
N GLY A 721 -4.65 -9.49 -10.26
CA GLY A 721 -5.50 -8.40 -10.73
C GLY A 721 -6.07 -7.56 -9.58
N TYR A 722 -7.17 -6.84 -9.85
CA TYR A 722 -7.85 -6.06 -8.83
C TYR A 722 -8.52 -6.95 -7.79
N ASP A 723 -8.49 -6.51 -6.54
CA ASP A 723 -9.17 -7.21 -5.46
C ASP A 723 -10.68 -6.91 -5.45
N LEU A 724 -11.39 -7.49 -6.43
CA LEU A 724 -12.79 -7.17 -6.71
C LEU A 724 -13.73 -7.41 -5.53
N LYS A 725 -13.38 -8.31 -4.59
CA LYS A 725 -14.22 -8.57 -3.41
C LYS A 725 -14.47 -7.31 -2.60
N HIS A 726 -13.48 -6.39 -2.58
CA HIS A 726 -13.57 -5.15 -1.84
C HIS A 726 -14.59 -4.16 -2.40
N LEU A 727 -15.02 -4.28 -3.66
CA LEU A 727 -16.12 -3.48 -4.19
C LEU A 727 -17.46 -3.86 -3.56
N PHE A 728 -17.68 -5.15 -3.29
CA PHE A 728 -18.98 -5.67 -2.83
C PHE A 728 -19.15 -5.59 -1.31
N ILE A 729 -18.04 -5.69 -0.55
CA ILE A 729 -18.05 -5.51 0.91
C ILE A 729 -18.34 -4.03 1.21
N GLY A 730 -19.36 -3.75 2.02
CA GLY A 730 -19.81 -2.38 2.30
C GLY A 730 -20.66 -1.73 1.21
N SER A 731 -21.03 -2.46 0.14
CA SER A 731 -21.87 -1.93 -0.95
C SER A 731 -23.37 -1.88 -0.64
N GLU A 732 -23.79 -2.45 0.49
CA GLU A 732 -25.18 -2.61 0.93
C GLU A 732 -26.09 -3.23 -0.15
N GLY A 733 -25.53 -4.13 -0.96
CA GLY A 733 -26.26 -4.81 -2.02
C GLY A 733 -26.59 -3.93 -3.23
N THR A 734 -26.00 -2.74 -3.35
CA THR A 734 -26.22 -1.85 -4.51
C THR A 734 -25.42 -2.26 -5.74
N LEU A 735 -24.36 -3.06 -5.60
CA LEU A 735 -23.48 -3.46 -6.70
C LEU A 735 -23.68 -4.91 -7.16
N GLY A 736 -24.43 -5.71 -6.39
CA GLY A 736 -24.67 -7.12 -6.65
C GLY A 736 -25.13 -7.85 -5.39
N VAL A 737 -25.42 -9.14 -5.53
CA VAL A 737 -25.89 -10.02 -4.46
C VAL A 737 -24.79 -11.01 -4.10
N ILE A 738 -24.22 -10.89 -2.90
CA ILE A 738 -23.26 -11.86 -2.37
C ILE A 738 -24.01 -13.17 -2.06
N THR A 739 -23.57 -14.29 -2.63
CA THR A 739 -24.20 -15.62 -2.45
C THR A 739 -23.38 -16.56 -1.58
N ALA A 740 -22.06 -16.40 -1.53
CA ALA A 740 -21.16 -17.13 -0.63
C ALA A 740 -19.86 -16.37 -0.37
N ALA A 741 -19.12 -16.81 0.65
CA ALA A 741 -17.85 -16.22 1.06
C ALA A 741 -16.88 -17.27 1.61
N VAL A 742 -15.58 -17.04 1.42
CA VAL A 742 -14.51 -17.72 2.14
C VAL A 742 -13.99 -16.77 3.22
N LEU A 743 -14.13 -17.16 4.48
CA LEU A 743 -13.80 -16.36 5.64
C LEU A 743 -12.59 -16.93 6.38
N THR A 744 -11.80 -16.05 6.99
CA THR A 744 -10.67 -16.40 7.85
C THR A 744 -11.17 -16.85 9.22
N LEU A 745 -10.63 -17.98 9.69
CA LEU A 745 -10.73 -18.46 11.07
C LEU A 745 -9.40 -18.23 11.81
N PHE A 746 -9.48 -18.26 13.14
CA PHE A 746 -8.35 -18.10 14.06
C PHE A 746 -8.31 -19.26 15.05
N PRO A 747 -7.19 -19.48 15.75
CA PRO A 747 -7.14 -20.41 16.88
C PRO A 747 -8.22 -20.11 17.94
N ALA A 748 -8.86 -21.14 18.51
CA ALA A 748 -9.82 -20.97 19.58
C ALA A 748 -9.18 -20.33 20.82
N ILE A 749 -9.90 -19.40 21.46
CA ILE A 749 -9.49 -18.75 22.70
C ILE A 749 -9.62 -19.76 23.85
N ARG A 750 -8.54 -19.94 24.62
CA ARG A 750 -8.49 -20.85 25.77
C ARG A 750 -8.23 -20.16 27.10
N SER A 751 -7.75 -18.92 27.07
CA SER A 751 -7.56 -18.07 28.24
C SER A 751 -8.10 -16.67 27.96
N ARG A 752 -8.70 -16.05 28.97
CA ARG A 752 -9.17 -14.67 28.94
C ARG A 752 -8.94 -14.01 30.29
N ALA A 753 -8.63 -12.72 30.27
CA ALA A 753 -8.65 -11.86 31.45
C ALA A 753 -9.44 -10.60 31.11
N THR A 754 -10.35 -10.20 32.00
CA THR A 754 -11.24 -9.04 31.77
C THR A 754 -11.19 -8.12 32.97
N ALA A 755 -11.12 -6.81 32.73
CA ALA A 755 -11.18 -5.81 33.79
C ALA A 755 -12.20 -4.71 33.48
N TRP A 756 -12.84 -4.23 34.53
CA TRP A 756 -13.62 -2.99 34.56
C TRP A 756 -12.75 -1.90 35.18
N VAL A 757 -12.59 -0.77 34.49
CA VAL A 757 -11.64 0.29 34.87
C VAL A 757 -12.40 1.60 35.00
N ALA A 758 -12.26 2.29 36.14
CA ALA A 758 -12.75 3.65 36.33
C ALA A 758 -11.71 4.65 35.80
N LEU A 759 -12.16 5.61 34.99
CA LEU A 759 -11.30 6.57 34.31
C LEU A 759 -11.72 8.01 34.65
N PRO A 760 -10.76 8.95 34.75
CA PRO A 760 -11.08 10.35 34.98
C PRO A 760 -11.73 11.02 33.75
N ASP A 761 -11.28 10.66 32.55
CA ASP A 761 -11.70 11.28 31.28
C ASP A 761 -11.40 10.37 30.06
N PRO A 762 -11.82 10.75 28.84
CA PRO A 762 -11.51 9.98 27.63
C PRO A 762 -10.03 10.00 27.21
N GLN A 763 -9.22 10.98 27.65
CA GLN A 763 -7.78 11.00 27.36
C GLN A 763 -7.10 9.83 28.05
N ALA A 764 -7.47 9.58 29.30
CA ALA A 764 -6.99 8.45 30.07
C ALA A 764 -7.32 7.09 29.41
N ALA A 765 -8.47 6.96 28.73
CA ALA A 765 -8.83 5.77 27.95
C ALA A 765 -7.88 5.55 26.76
N VAL A 766 -7.54 6.61 26.02
CA VAL A 766 -6.61 6.56 24.88
C VAL A 766 -5.20 6.19 25.36
N ASP A 767 -4.74 6.77 26.47
CA ASP A 767 -3.43 6.47 27.05
C ASP A 767 -3.35 5.04 27.61
N LEU A 768 -4.44 4.56 28.23
CA LEU A 768 -4.57 3.18 28.72
C LEU A 768 -4.42 2.16 27.58
N ILE A 769 -5.01 2.42 26.40
CA ILE A 769 -4.80 1.56 25.22
C ILE A 769 -3.32 1.51 24.82
N GLY A 770 -2.61 2.63 24.90
CA GLY A 770 -1.17 2.66 24.64
C GLY A 770 -0.40 1.71 25.57
N VAL A 771 -0.73 1.72 26.87
CA VAL A 771 -0.15 0.81 27.87
C VAL A 771 -0.51 -0.65 27.57
N LEU A 772 -1.79 -0.94 27.33
CA LEU A 772 -2.28 -2.29 27.05
C LEU A 772 -1.64 -2.87 25.78
N ARG A 773 -1.49 -2.07 24.71
CA ARG A 773 -0.79 -2.49 23.49
C ARG A 773 0.69 -2.75 23.72
N ALA A 774 1.36 -1.94 24.54
CA ALA A 774 2.77 -2.15 24.86
C ALA A 774 2.98 -3.45 25.68
N THR A 775 2.08 -3.74 26.63
CA THR A 775 2.22 -4.88 27.55
C THR A 775 1.66 -6.19 27.00
N ALA A 776 0.44 -6.15 26.44
CA ALA A 776 -0.28 -7.34 25.97
C ALA A 776 -0.18 -7.56 24.45
N GLY A 777 0.17 -6.51 23.68
CA GLY A 777 0.30 -6.55 22.22
C GLY A 777 -0.94 -7.16 21.55
N PRO A 778 -0.79 -8.22 20.74
CA PRO A 778 -1.90 -8.85 20.03
C PRO A 778 -2.90 -9.59 20.95
N ARG A 779 -2.64 -9.71 22.26
CA ARG A 779 -3.59 -10.33 23.19
C ARG A 779 -4.71 -9.39 23.60
N LEU A 780 -4.59 -8.07 23.38
CA LEU A 780 -5.68 -7.13 23.60
C LEU A 780 -6.77 -7.38 22.56
N THR A 781 -7.94 -7.85 23.00
CA THR A 781 -9.07 -8.21 22.13
C THR A 781 -10.32 -7.36 22.34
N GLY A 782 -10.43 -6.65 23.45
CA GLY A 782 -11.53 -5.73 23.76
C GLY A 782 -11.02 -4.50 24.51
N CYS A 783 -11.48 -3.31 24.12
CA CYS A 783 -11.28 -2.08 24.90
C CYS A 783 -12.42 -1.09 24.61
N GLU A 784 -13.44 -1.15 25.45
CA GLU A 784 -14.67 -0.38 25.32
C GLU A 784 -14.66 0.80 26.28
N LEU A 785 -15.05 1.99 25.83
CA LEU A 785 -15.23 3.19 26.68
C LEU A 785 -16.71 3.47 26.87
N MET A 786 -17.08 3.94 28.06
CA MET A 786 -18.45 4.22 28.44
C MET A 786 -18.52 5.44 29.35
N SER A 787 -19.42 6.37 29.05
CA SER A 787 -19.72 7.50 29.92
C SER A 787 -20.47 7.08 31.18
N ALA A 788 -20.40 7.89 32.25
CA ALA A 788 -21.21 7.69 33.46
C ALA A 788 -22.71 7.56 33.16
N GLN A 789 -23.23 8.38 32.23
CA GLN A 789 -24.63 8.37 31.83
C GLN A 789 -25.04 7.02 31.22
N SER A 790 -24.14 6.40 30.45
CA SER A 790 -24.35 5.06 29.88
C SER A 790 -24.55 4.02 30.98
N LEU A 791 -23.70 4.02 32.01
CA LEU A 791 -23.79 3.07 33.11
C LEU A 791 -25.02 3.34 33.98
N GLU A 792 -25.35 4.60 34.27
CA GLU A 792 -26.53 4.97 35.05
C GLU A 792 -27.83 4.37 34.46
N PHE A 793 -27.99 4.45 33.14
CA PHE A 793 -29.15 3.89 32.46
C PHE A 793 -29.19 2.36 32.59
N VAL A 794 -28.05 1.70 32.41
CA VAL A 794 -27.95 0.24 32.54
C VAL A 794 -28.36 -0.20 33.94
N LEU A 795 -27.81 0.42 34.98
CA LEU A 795 -28.12 0.08 36.38
C LEU A 795 -29.59 0.30 36.75
N ARG A 796 -30.25 1.25 36.09
CA ARG A 796 -31.68 1.52 36.29
C ARG A 796 -32.58 0.51 35.60
N HIS A 797 -32.23 0.08 34.39
CA HIS A 797 -33.17 -0.60 33.49
C HIS A 797 -32.81 -2.06 33.17
N VAL A 798 -31.58 -2.49 33.41
CA VAL A 798 -31.12 -3.85 33.11
C VAL A 798 -31.08 -4.67 34.41
N PRO A 799 -31.99 -5.62 34.62
CA PRO A 799 -32.08 -6.37 35.86
C PRO A 799 -30.80 -7.14 36.19
N GLY A 800 -30.44 -7.16 37.48
CA GLY A 800 -29.30 -7.94 37.97
C GLY A 800 -27.93 -7.32 37.70
N THR A 801 -27.88 -6.12 37.11
CA THR A 801 -26.63 -5.35 36.96
C THR A 801 -26.31 -4.58 38.25
N ARG A 802 -25.01 -4.41 38.53
CA ARG A 802 -24.50 -3.56 39.63
C ARG A 802 -23.24 -2.85 39.19
N ASP A 803 -22.98 -1.66 39.74
CA ASP A 803 -21.68 -1.02 39.60
C ASP A 803 -20.62 -1.87 40.34
N PRO A 804 -19.49 -2.24 39.72
CA PRO A 804 -18.39 -2.91 40.41
C PRO A 804 -17.75 -2.07 41.52
N PHE A 805 -17.92 -0.74 41.51
CA PHE A 805 -17.35 0.18 42.49
C PHE A 805 -18.35 0.68 43.53
N THR A 806 -17.85 1.28 44.61
CA THR A 806 -18.67 1.87 45.69
C THR A 806 -19.18 3.28 45.39
N GLY A 807 -18.75 3.89 44.28
CA GLY A 807 -19.16 5.23 43.85
C GLY A 807 -19.14 5.37 42.32
N ALA A 808 -19.82 6.40 41.82
CA ALA A 808 -19.87 6.69 40.39
C ALA A 808 -18.60 7.40 39.92
N HIS A 809 -18.13 7.05 38.72
CA HIS A 809 -16.96 7.65 38.07
C HIS A 809 -17.37 8.32 36.75
N PRO A 810 -16.62 9.34 36.27
CA PRO A 810 -16.99 10.07 35.05
C PRO A 810 -17.01 9.18 33.79
N TRP A 811 -16.04 8.27 33.69
CA TRP A 811 -15.86 7.36 32.58
C TRP A 811 -15.45 5.98 33.07
N TYR A 812 -15.76 4.97 32.26
CA TYR A 812 -15.45 3.58 32.51
C TYR A 812 -14.86 2.94 31.26
N ALA A 813 -13.99 1.95 31.43
CA ALA A 813 -13.55 1.08 30.37
C ALA A 813 -13.71 -0.41 30.70
N LEU A 814 -14.08 -1.20 29.70
CA LEU A 814 -14.04 -2.66 29.74
C LEU A 814 -12.86 -3.13 28.89
N VAL A 815 -11.90 -3.80 29.51
CA VAL A 815 -10.69 -4.32 28.85
C VAL A 815 -10.75 -5.83 28.83
N GLU A 816 -10.48 -6.46 27.68
CA GLU A 816 -10.35 -7.91 27.56
C GLU A 816 -9.04 -8.29 26.86
N LEU A 817 -8.30 -9.20 27.50
CA LEU A 817 -7.20 -9.94 26.90
C LEU A 817 -7.65 -11.36 26.57
N SER A 818 -7.24 -11.89 25.42
CA SER A 818 -7.49 -13.28 25.05
C SER A 818 -6.26 -13.95 24.44
N ASP A 819 -6.11 -15.25 24.68
CA ASP A 819 -5.02 -16.06 24.12
C ASP A 819 -5.49 -17.48 23.78
N PRO A 820 -4.99 -18.10 22.70
CA PRO A 820 -5.25 -19.50 22.41
C PRO A 820 -4.54 -20.49 23.35
N MET A 821 -3.56 -20.07 24.13
CA MET A 821 -2.92 -20.88 25.16
C MET A 821 -3.73 -20.81 26.46
N ALA A 822 -4.01 -21.96 27.08
CA ALA A 822 -4.84 -22.03 28.30
C ALA A 822 -4.18 -21.37 29.52
N ASP A 823 -2.85 -21.47 29.63
CA ASP A 823 -2.06 -20.93 30.73
C ASP A 823 -1.13 -19.80 30.23
N ALA A 824 -1.75 -18.74 29.71
CA ALA A 824 -1.04 -17.61 29.10
C ALA A 824 -0.63 -16.50 30.09
N GLY A 825 -0.92 -16.68 31.38
CA GLY A 825 -0.66 -15.67 32.41
C GLY A 825 -1.35 -14.34 32.14
N LEU A 826 -2.57 -14.36 31.58
CA LEU A 826 -3.27 -13.14 31.17
C LEU A 826 -3.69 -12.27 32.36
N ASP A 827 -4.05 -12.87 33.49
CA ASP A 827 -4.39 -12.12 34.70
C ASP A 827 -3.19 -11.28 35.17
N ALA A 828 -2.03 -11.92 35.34
CA ALA A 828 -0.79 -11.23 35.70
C ALA A 828 -0.37 -10.17 34.66
N THR A 829 -0.61 -10.43 33.37
CA THR A 829 -0.32 -9.47 32.28
C THR A 829 -1.24 -8.24 32.39
N LEU A 830 -2.54 -8.47 32.63
CA LEU A 830 -3.53 -7.42 32.79
C LEU A 830 -3.27 -6.61 34.06
N GLU A 831 -3.02 -7.27 35.19
CA GLU A 831 -2.63 -6.63 36.45
C GLU A 831 -1.36 -5.77 36.30
N THR A 832 -0.34 -6.27 35.59
CA THR A 832 0.88 -5.51 35.30
C THR A 832 0.57 -4.25 34.48
N ALA A 833 -0.28 -4.37 33.46
CA ALA A 833 -0.68 -3.23 32.64
C ALA A 833 -1.50 -2.21 33.43
N LEU A 834 -2.45 -2.66 34.25
CA LEU A 834 -3.27 -1.81 35.10
C LEU A 834 -2.44 -1.15 36.20
N GLY A 835 -1.48 -1.85 36.81
CA GLY A 835 -0.54 -1.27 37.78
C GLY A 835 0.30 -0.17 37.16
N ALA A 836 0.86 -0.39 35.96
CA ALA A 836 1.60 0.64 35.24
C ALA A 836 0.72 1.84 34.82
N ALA A 837 -0.56 1.60 34.54
CA ALA A 837 -1.52 2.66 34.26
C ALA A 837 -1.90 3.45 35.53
N PHE A 838 -2.04 2.78 36.67
CA PHE A 838 -2.28 3.38 37.97
C PHE A 838 -1.10 4.26 38.42
N ASP A 839 0.14 3.77 38.30
CA ASP A 839 1.37 4.54 38.60
C ASP A 839 1.52 5.80 37.75
N ARG A 840 0.88 5.82 36.58
CA ARG A 840 0.83 6.95 35.65
C ARG A 840 -0.42 7.82 35.82
N GLU A 841 -1.24 7.54 36.84
CA GLU A 841 -2.50 8.24 37.14
C GLU A 841 -3.52 8.20 35.98
N LEU A 842 -3.48 7.14 35.15
CA LEU A 842 -4.38 6.97 34.00
C LEU A 842 -5.71 6.30 34.37
N LEU A 843 -5.87 5.80 35.59
CA LEU A 843 -7.12 5.21 36.06
C LEU A 843 -7.33 5.54 37.54
N LEU A 844 -8.59 5.57 37.96
CA LEU A 844 -9.00 5.88 39.32
C LEU A 844 -9.11 4.63 40.18
N ASP A 845 -9.64 3.55 39.59
CA ASP A 845 -9.82 2.25 40.23
C ASP A 845 -10.00 1.17 39.15
N ALA A 846 -9.78 -0.11 39.48
CA ALA A 846 -9.98 -1.22 38.56
C ALA A 846 -10.41 -2.51 39.28
N VAL A 847 -11.35 -3.24 38.67
CA VAL A 847 -11.79 -4.56 39.11
C VAL A 847 -11.46 -5.59 38.03
N VAL A 848 -10.58 -6.52 38.35
CA VAL A 848 -10.29 -7.69 37.50
C VAL A 848 -11.30 -8.79 37.79
N ALA A 849 -11.91 -9.36 36.75
CA ALA A 849 -12.93 -10.38 36.88
C ALA A 849 -12.33 -11.79 36.98
N GLU A 850 -12.58 -12.46 38.10
CA GLU A 850 -12.24 -13.87 38.29
C GLU A 850 -13.42 -14.78 37.90
N GLY A 851 -13.21 -15.60 36.87
CA GLY A 851 -14.15 -16.62 36.42
C GLY A 851 -15.21 -16.12 35.44
N SER A 852 -15.75 -17.06 34.66
CA SER A 852 -16.64 -16.78 33.52
C SER A 852 -17.92 -16.02 33.89
N ALA A 853 -18.49 -16.28 35.07
CA ALA A 853 -19.71 -15.60 35.53
C ALA A 853 -19.47 -14.10 35.78
N ARG A 854 -18.32 -13.72 36.35
CA ARG A 854 -17.98 -12.30 36.56
C ARG A 854 -17.64 -11.60 35.26
N ILE A 855 -16.93 -12.27 34.35
CA ILE A 855 -16.64 -11.76 33.01
C ILE A 855 -17.95 -11.44 32.27
N ALA A 856 -18.91 -12.39 32.26
CA ALA A 856 -20.22 -12.17 31.66
C ALA A 856 -21.00 -11.03 32.33
N ALA A 857 -20.91 -10.88 33.66
CA ALA A 857 -21.55 -9.77 34.37
C ALA A 857 -20.98 -8.40 33.94
N LEU A 858 -19.67 -8.29 33.74
CA LEU A 858 -19.04 -7.05 33.24
C LEU A 858 -19.42 -6.77 31.78
N TRP A 859 -19.43 -7.78 30.91
CA TRP A 859 -19.88 -7.62 29.53
C TRP A 859 -21.35 -7.22 29.46
N ASN A 860 -22.22 -7.74 30.32
CA ASN A 860 -23.63 -7.36 30.39
C ASN A 860 -23.82 -5.86 30.68
N LEU A 861 -22.93 -5.23 31.46
CA LEU A 861 -22.96 -3.78 31.67
C LEU A 861 -22.76 -3.00 30.37
N ARG A 862 -21.85 -3.47 29.51
CA ARG A 862 -21.53 -2.86 28.22
C ARG A 862 -22.59 -3.16 27.16
N GLU A 863 -23.08 -4.39 27.09
CA GLU A 863 -24.04 -4.83 26.08
C GLU A 863 -25.45 -4.27 26.34
N GLY A 864 -25.81 -4.06 27.61
CA GLY A 864 -27.11 -3.52 28.02
C GLY A 864 -27.37 -2.05 27.69
N ILE A 865 -26.36 -1.26 27.30
CA ILE A 865 -26.47 0.21 27.16
C ILE A 865 -27.56 0.62 26.15
N SER A 866 -27.57 0.01 24.96
CA SER A 866 -28.51 0.39 23.89
C SER A 866 -29.96 0.08 24.27
N GLU A 867 -30.19 -1.04 24.95
CA GLU A 867 -31.52 -1.42 25.43
C GLU A 867 -31.97 -0.52 26.58
N ALA A 868 -31.09 -0.28 27.55
CA ALA A 868 -31.34 0.61 28.68
C ALA A 868 -31.72 2.02 28.21
N GLN A 869 -31.01 2.56 27.21
CA GLN A 869 -31.31 3.87 26.67
C GLN A 869 -32.69 3.95 26.00
N ASN A 870 -33.17 2.88 25.36
CA ASN A 870 -34.50 2.88 24.75
C ASN A 870 -35.62 3.03 25.80
N GLN A 871 -35.36 2.68 27.06
CA GLN A 871 -36.31 2.84 28.17
C GLN A 871 -36.31 4.26 28.76
N GLU A 872 -35.41 5.14 28.31
CA GLU A 872 -35.25 6.53 28.78
C GLU A 872 -35.98 7.57 27.90
N GLY A 873 -36.89 7.10 27.04
CA GLY A 873 -37.63 7.93 26.08
C GLY A 873 -36.99 7.94 24.68
N PRO A 874 -37.27 8.96 23.84
CA PRO A 874 -36.68 9.02 22.50
C PRO A 874 -35.15 9.06 22.56
N SER A 875 -34.53 8.18 21.78
CA SER A 875 -33.08 8.08 21.63
C SER A 875 -32.67 8.46 20.22
N LEU A 876 -31.83 9.49 20.09
CA LEU A 876 -31.20 9.86 18.82
C LEU A 876 -29.85 9.16 18.76
N LYS A 877 -29.69 8.23 17.82
CA LYS A 877 -28.51 7.36 17.75
C LYS A 877 -27.58 7.78 16.63
N HIS A 878 -26.30 8.00 16.96
CA HIS A 878 -25.26 8.34 16.00
C HIS A 878 -24.11 7.35 16.17
N ASP A 879 -23.58 6.90 15.05
CA ASP A 879 -22.54 5.87 14.98
C ASP A 879 -21.41 6.44 14.13
N VAL A 880 -20.33 6.88 14.79
CA VAL A 880 -19.28 7.70 14.19
C VAL A 880 -17.90 7.15 14.51
N THR A 881 -16.95 7.37 13.62
CA THR A 881 -15.54 7.04 13.86
C THR A 881 -14.70 8.30 13.81
N VAL A 882 -13.76 8.46 14.73
CA VAL A 882 -12.71 9.50 14.66
C VAL A 882 -11.34 8.83 14.87
N PRO A 883 -10.23 9.45 14.42
CA PRO A 883 -8.91 8.98 14.79
C PRO A 883 -8.79 8.82 16.31
N ILE A 884 -8.20 7.71 16.79
CA ILE A 884 -8.15 7.38 18.22
C ILE A 884 -7.57 8.53 19.06
N GLY A 885 -6.50 9.17 18.57
CA GLY A 885 -5.87 10.31 19.25
C GLY A 885 -6.75 11.57 19.33
N SER A 886 -7.82 11.66 18.54
CA SER A 886 -8.76 12.78 18.50
C SER A 886 -9.97 12.58 19.41
N ILE A 887 -10.23 11.36 19.90
CA ILE A 887 -11.39 11.05 20.78
C ILE A 887 -11.55 12.05 21.93
N PRO A 888 -10.51 12.42 22.69
CA PRO A 888 -10.70 13.27 23.87
C PRO A 888 -11.14 14.68 23.51
N ALA A 889 -10.57 15.26 22.46
CA ALA A 889 -10.96 16.58 21.97
C ALA A 889 -12.35 16.54 21.33
N PHE A 890 -12.63 15.51 20.52
CA PHE A 890 -13.94 15.31 19.90
C PHE A 890 -15.06 15.22 20.94
N VAL A 891 -14.91 14.37 21.96
CA VAL A 891 -15.92 14.22 23.03
C VAL A 891 -16.14 15.55 23.75
N ARG A 892 -15.06 16.23 24.19
CA ARG A 892 -15.17 17.50 24.93
C ARG A 892 -15.91 18.57 24.13
N GLU A 893 -15.51 18.79 22.88
CA GLU A 893 -16.07 19.86 22.06
C GLU A 893 -17.49 19.55 21.58
N THR A 894 -17.78 18.29 21.29
CA THR A 894 -19.13 17.87 20.86
C THR A 894 -20.10 17.93 22.04
N ASP A 895 -19.68 17.50 23.23
CA ASP A 895 -20.46 17.65 24.46
C ASP A 895 -20.80 19.11 24.76
N GLU A 896 -19.83 20.01 24.64
CA GLU A 896 -20.02 21.45 24.84
C GLU A 896 -21.05 22.02 23.86
N ALA A 897 -20.90 21.70 22.57
CA ALA A 897 -21.82 22.16 21.53
C ALA A 897 -23.26 21.64 21.75
N LEU A 898 -23.41 20.36 22.11
CA LEU A 898 -24.71 19.76 22.38
C LEU A 898 -25.39 20.36 23.61
N ARG A 899 -24.64 20.59 24.70
CA ARG A 899 -25.17 21.24 25.92
C ARG A 899 -25.54 22.70 25.69
N ALA A 900 -24.83 23.40 24.80
CA ALA A 900 -25.19 24.74 24.39
C ALA A 900 -26.49 24.76 23.57
N ALA A 901 -26.70 23.79 22.67
CA ALA A 901 -27.90 23.70 21.84
C ALA A 901 -29.15 23.26 22.62
N VAL A 902 -28.98 22.35 23.58
CA VAL A 902 -30.05 21.85 24.45
C VAL A 902 -29.53 21.70 25.89
N PRO A 903 -29.75 22.71 26.76
CA PRO A 903 -29.38 22.63 28.16
C PRO A 903 -30.03 21.42 28.85
N GLY A 904 -29.23 20.64 29.58
CA GLY A 904 -29.69 19.42 30.26
C GLY A 904 -29.80 18.18 29.37
N ILE A 905 -29.33 18.23 28.12
CA ILE A 905 -29.26 17.04 27.26
C ILE A 905 -28.42 15.95 27.91
N ARG A 906 -28.90 14.70 27.85
CA ARG A 906 -28.23 13.54 28.42
C ARG A 906 -27.49 12.82 27.32
N ILE A 907 -26.16 12.96 27.32
CA ILE A 907 -25.26 12.41 26.29
C ILE A 907 -24.82 11.03 26.73
N VAL A 908 -25.12 10.02 25.91
CA VAL A 908 -24.83 8.61 26.15
C VAL A 908 -23.74 8.18 25.16
N THR A 909 -22.50 8.43 25.53
CA THR A 909 -21.34 8.10 24.70
C THR A 909 -20.71 6.80 25.16
N TYR A 910 -20.56 5.85 24.25
CA TYR A 910 -19.84 4.60 24.49
C TYR A 910 -19.33 4.01 23.16
N GLY A 911 -18.33 3.14 23.19
CA GLY A 911 -17.85 2.51 21.96
C GLY A 911 -16.47 1.87 22.06
N HIS A 912 -15.93 1.53 20.90
CA HIS A 912 -14.70 0.78 20.71
C HIS A 912 -13.51 1.74 20.56
N VAL A 913 -12.84 2.09 21.66
CA VAL A 913 -11.72 3.06 21.59
C VAL A 913 -10.54 2.49 20.81
N GLY A 914 -10.41 1.16 20.75
CA GLY A 914 -9.35 0.46 20.01
C GLY A 914 -9.37 0.66 18.50
N ASP A 915 -10.51 1.03 17.91
CA ASP A 915 -10.68 1.30 16.48
C ASP A 915 -11.26 2.70 16.18
N GLY A 916 -11.57 3.49 17.21
CA GLY A 916 -12.03 4.86 17.08
C GLY A 916 -13.54 5.01 16.90
N ASN A 917 -14.32 3.92 16.96
CA ASN A 917 -15.78 3.96 16.87
C ASN A 917 -16.43 4.44 18.18
N LEU A 918 -17.35 5.39 18.09
CA LEU A 918 -18.17 5.89 19.17
C LEU A 918 -19.65 5.87 18.77
N HIS A 919 -20.47 5.21 19.57
CA HIS A 919 -21.91 5.42 19.60
C HIS A 919 -22.19 6.69 20.42
N TYR A 920 -22.52 7.77 19.72
CA TYR A 920 -22.74 9.11 20.27
C TYR A 920 -24.24 9.39 20.39
N ASN A 921 -24.90 8.69 21.31
CA ASN A 921 -26.35 8.72 21.41
C ASN A 921 -26.83 9.85 22.34
N LEU A 922 -28.02 10.37 22.08
CA LEU A 922 -28.61 11.48 22.82
C LEU A 922 -29.99 11.11 23.36
N SER A 923 -30.22 11.45 24.62
CA SER A 923 -31.52 11.39 25.28
C SER A 923 -31.94 12.79 25.74
N GLY A 924 -33.22 13.11 25.61
CA GLY A 924 -33.75 14.43 25.97
C GLY A 924 -33.58 14.74 27.46
N PRO A 925 -33.55 16.04 27.86
CA PRO A 925 -33.57 16.44 29.26
C PRO A 925 -34.75 15.85 30.04
N LEU A 926 -34.59 15.65 31.35
CA LEU A 926 -35.69 15.21 32.21
C LEU A 926 -36.83 16.23 32.18
N GLY A 927 -38.06 15.74 31.96
CA GLY A 927 -39.26 16.57 31.86
C GLY A 927 -39.47 17.27 30.52
N MET A 928 -38.58 17.11 29.53
CA MET A 928 -38.85 17.55 28.16
C MET A 928 -39.81 16.58 27.47
N GLU A 929 -40.84 17.13 26.81
CA GLU A 929 -41.79 16.33 26.04
C GLU A 929 -41.10 15.55 24.89
N PRO A 930 -41.41 14.25 24.72
CA PRO A 930 -40.77 13.39 23.73
C PRO A 930 -40.77 13.95 22.30
N ASP A 931 -41.91 14.50 21.85
CA ASP A 931 -42.05 15.01 20.48
C ASP A 931 -41.28 16.31 20.25
N VAL A 932 -41.12 17.13 21.30
CA VAL A 932 -40.28 18.34 21.25
C VAL A 932 -38.81 17.96 21.06
N PHE A 933 -38.34 16.92 21.75
CA PHE A 933 -36.97 16.43 21.56
C PHE A 933 -36.77 15.80 20.17
N ARG A 934 -37.72 15.00 19.69
CA ARG A 934 -37.66 14.40 18.33
C ARG A 934 -37.62 15.46 17.23
N ALA A 935 -38.32 16.58 17.40
CA ALA A 935 -38.30 17.68 16.44
C ALA A 935 -36.90 18.32 16.29
N ARG A 936 -36.00 18.14 17.25
CA ARG A 936 -34.61 18.63 17.22
C ARG A 936 -33.63 17.62 16.62
N ALA A 937 -34.09 16.46 16.14
CA ALA A 937 -33.22 15.35 15.73
C ALA A 937 -32.21 15.73 14.64
N GLU A 938 -32.65 16.47 13.61
CA GLU A 938 -31.79 16.86 12.49
C GLU A 938 -30.71 17.86 12.92
N GLU A 939 -31.08 18.87 13.70
CA GLU A 939 -30.14 19.86 14.25
C GLU A 939 -29.06 19.18 15.11
N LEU A 940 -29.47 18.30 16.02
CA LEU A 940 -28.54 17.61 16.91
C LEU A 940 -27.64 16.62 16.14
N ALA A 941 -28.17 15.96 15.12
CA ALA A 941 -27.38 15.10 14.24
C ALA A 941 -26.32 15.90 13.49
N ARG A 942 -26.65 17.10 12.98
CA ARG A 942 -25.69 18.00 12.33
C ARG A 942 -24.55 18.40 13.25
N ILE A 943 -24.84 18.74 14.52
CA ILE A 943 -23.78 19.05 15.50
C ILE A 943 -22.79 17.89 15.63
N VAL A 944 -23.28 16.65 15.75
CA VAL A 944 -22.43 15.46 15.87
C VAL A 944 -21.64 15.22 14.58
N TYR A 945 -22.28 15.31 13.41
CA TYR A 945 -21.65 15.02 12.11
C TYR A 945 -20.66 16.10 11.66
N ASP A 946 -20.96 17.37 11.89
CA ASP A 946 -20.05 18.49 11.59
C ASP A 946 -18.81 18.41 12.49
N SER A 947 -18.99 18.08 13.77
CA SER A 947 -17.88 17.82 14.68
C SER A 947 -17.06 16.61 14.21
N THR A 948 -17.73 15.52 13.82
CA THR A 948 -17.07 14.31 13.29
C THR A 948 -16.20 14.64 12.06
N ALA A 949 -16.74 15.39 11.11
CA ALA A 949 -16.02 15.80 9.90
C ALA A 949 -14.82 16.72 10.21
N ARG A 950 -14.98 17.66 11.16
CA ARG A 950 -13.90 18.54 11.62
C ARG A 950 -12.72 17.77 12.23
N PHE A 951 -12.98 16.62 12.86
CA PHE A 951 -11.96 15.72 13.38
C PHE A 951 -11.51 14.64 12.38
N ALA A 952 -11.78 14.84 11.09
CA ALA A 952 -11.45 13.90 10.00
C ALA A 952 -12.03 12.49 10.21
N GLY A 953 -13.24 12.43 10.78
CA GLY A 953 -13.97 11.19 11.07
C GLY A 953 -14.97 10.77 9.98
N SER A 954 -15.68 9.67 10.26
CA SER A 954 -16.77 9.14 9.44
C SER A 954 -18.11 9.24 10.17
N ILE A 955 -19.15 9.76 9.49
CA ILE A 955 -20.53 9.84 10.01
C ILE A 955 -21.25 8.48 10.10
N SER A 956 -20.60 7.42 9.64
CA SER A 956 -21.09 6.05 9.73
C SER A 956 -19.93 5.08 9.91
N ALA A 957 -19.82 4.50 11.09
CA ALA A 957 -18.77 3.54 11.43
C ALA A 957 -19.11 2.13 10.92
N GLU A 958 -20.24 1.58 11.38
CA GLU A 958 -20.57 0.16 11.20
C GLU A 958 -21.95 -0.07 10.56
N HIS A 959 -22.92 0.82 10.80
CA HIS A 959 -24.32 0.58 10.38
C HIS A 959 -24.59 0.78 8.89
N GLY A 960 -23.66 1.39 8.16
CA GLY A 960 -23.84 1.81 6.77
C GLY A 960 -24.68 3.09 6.59
N LEU A 961 -24.93 3.46 5.34
CA LEU A 961 -25.67 4.66 4.96
C LEU A 961 -27.16 4.37 4.74
N GLY A 962 -27.46 3.26 4.07
CA GLY A 962 -28.80 2.83 3.68
C GLY A 962 -29.62 3.95 3.04
N GLN A 963 -30.87 4.09 3.48
CA GLN A 963 -31.74 5.21 3.17
C GLN A 963 -31.47 6.39 4.11
N SER A 964 -31.14 6.12 5.37
CA SER A 964 -31.07 7.12 6.44
C SER A 964 -30.05 8.24 6.23
N LYS A 965 -28.88 7.90 5.67
CA LYS A 965 -27.74 8.82 5.52
C LYS A 965 -27.37 9.05 4.06
N ARG A 966 -28.21 8.58 3.13
CA ARG A 966 -27.95 8.65 1.68
C ARG A 966 -27.71 10.08 1.23
N ASP A 967 -28.64 10.98 1.55
CA ASP A 967 -28.57 12.37 1.07
C ASP A 967 -27.56 13.19 1.89
N LEU A 968 -27.39 12.87 3.18
CA LEU A 968 -26.35 13.45 4.04
C LEU A 968 -24.94 13.15 3.54
N LEU A 969 -24.73 12.03 2.83
CA LEU A 969 -23.41 11.68 2.31
C LEU A 969 -22.81 12.80 1.45
N ALA A 970 -23.64 13.53 0.70
CA ALA A 970 -23.21 14.62 -0.17
C ALA A 970 -22.50 15.75 0.58
N ASP A 971 -22.85 15.95 1.85
CA ASP A 971 -22.31 17.05 2.66
C ASP A 971 -20.97 16.68 3.32
N TYR A 972 -20.74 15.38 3.54
CA TYR A 972 -19.59 14.88 4.32
C TYR A 972 -18.57 14.09 3.50
N LYS A 973 -18.77 13.94 2.19
CA LYS A 973 -17.82 13.30 1.28
C LYS A 973 -17.35 14.23 0.18
N PRO A 974 -16.05 14.19 -0.18
CA PRO A 974 -15.56 14.91 -1.35
C PRO A 974 -16.34 14.52 -2.61
N ALA A 975 -16.65 15.49 -3.47
CA ALA A 975 -17.42 15.26 -4.69
C ALA A 975 -16.82 14.16 -5.57
N VAL A 976 -15.48 14.07 -5.64
CA VAL A 976 -14.76 13.03 -6.40
C VAL A 976 -15.01 11.61 -5.85
N GLU A 977 -15.16 11.43 -4.53
CA GLU A 977 -15.49 10.11 -3.97
C GLU A 977 -16.89 9.69 -4.40
N ILE A 978 -17.85 10.61 -4.38
CA ILE A 978 -19.23 10.37 -4.84
C ILE A 978 -19.25 10.06 -6.34
N GLU A 979 -18.50 10.81 -7.14
CA GLU A 979 -18.36 10.58 -8.58
C GLU A 979 -17.83 9.18 -8.87
N LEU A 980 -16.77 8.76 -8.18
CA LEU A 980 -16.19 7.43 -8.35
C LEU A 980 -17.16 6.32 -7.93
N MET A 981 -17.85 6.47 -6.80
CA MET A 981 -18.88 5.52 -6.36
C MET A 981 -20.02 5.41 -7.39
N ARG A 982 -20.47 6.53 -7.95
CA ARG A 982 -21.46 6.56 -9.04
C ARG A 982 -20.91 5.90 -10.31
N GLY A 983 -19.65 6.12 -10.65
CA GLY A 983 -18.99 5.46 -11.77
C GLY A 983 -19.01 3.93 -11.65
N VAL A 984 -18.66 3.40 -10.48
CA VAL A 984 -18.73 1.95 -10.19
C VAL A 984 -20.17 1.45 -10.23
N LYS A 985 -21.12 2.20 -9.65
CA LYS A 985 -22.55 1.85 -9.69
C LYS A 985 -23.07 1.76 -11.12
N ARG A 986 -22.78 2.75 -11.98
CA ARG A 986 -23.19 2.74 -13.39
C ARG A 986 -22.51 1.63 -14.20
N LEU A 987 -21.27 1.27 -13.86
CA LEU A 987 -20.57 0.17 -14.51
C LEU A 987 -21.26 -1.18 -14.25
N LEU A 988 -21.67 -1.43 -13.00
CA LEU A 988 -22.24 -2.73 -12.60
C LEU A 988 -23.77 -2.79 -12.75
N ASP A 989 -24.45 -1.67 -12.55
CA ASP A 989 -25.91 -1.53 -12.61
C ASP A 989 -26.33 -0.27 -13.38
N PRO A 990 -26.13 -0.21 -14.70
CA PRO A 990 -26.48 0.95 -15.52
C PRO A 990 -27.99 1.25 -15.52
N ALA A 991 -28.83 0.25 -15.25
CA ALA A 991 -30.28 0.40 -15.18
C ALA A 991 -30.79 0.86 -13.79
N GLY A 992 -29.90 0.94 -12.79
CA GLY A 992 -30.27 1.35 -11.43
C GLY A 992 -31.27 0.40 -10.74
N LEU A 993 -31.30 -0.88 -11.10
CA LEU A 993 -32.28 -1.85 -10.59
C LEU A 993 -31.85 -2.53 -9.28
N MET A 994 -30.55 -2.51 -8.96
CA MET A 994 -29.99 -3.20 -7.82
C MET A 994 -29.97 -2.30 -6.57
N ASN A 995 -30.84 -2.61 -5.62
CA ASN A 995 -31.10 -1.90 -4.38
C ASN A 995 -31.22 -0.37 -4.52
N PRO A 996 -32.14 0.15 -5.36
CA PRO A 996 -32.24 1.57 -5.65
C PRO A 996 -32.59 2.44 -4.43
N GLY A 997 -32.21 3.71 -4.52
CA GLY A 997 -32.55 4.75 -3.55
C GLY A 997 -31.78 4.67 -2.23
N LYS A 998 -30.61 4.00 -2.21
CA LYS A 998 -29.79 3.76 -1.02
C LYS A 998 -28.32 4.04 -1.31
N VAL A 999 -27.54 4.29 -0.25
CA VAL A 999 -26.09 4.57 -0.26
C VAL A 999 -25.71 5.87 -0.97
N LEU A 1000 -26.05 6.02 -2.25
CA LEU A 1000 -25.68 7.17 -3.07
C LEU A 1000 -26.83 8.19 -3.17
N PRO A 1001 -26.57 9.50 -3.01
CA PRO A 1001 -27.55 10.55 -3.26
C PRO A 1001 -28.12 10.45 -4.68
N ALA A 1002 -29.40 10.81 -4.84
CA ALA A 1002 -30.03 10.94 -6.16
C ALA A 1002 -29.20 11.84 -7.09
N GLU A 1003 -29.19 11.52 -8.39
CA GLU A 1003 -28.57 12.37 -9.42
C GLU A 1003 -29.41 13.60 -9.74
#